data_AF-A0A2M8BN69-F1
#
_entry.id   AF-A0A2M8BN69-F1
#
_cell.length_a   1.000
_cell.length_b   1.000
_cell.length_c   1.000
_cell.angle_alpha   90.00
_cell.angle_beta   90.00
_cell.angle_gamma   90.00
#
_symmetry.space_group_name_H-M   'P 1'
#
loop_
_entity.id
_entity.type
_entity.pdbx_description
1 polymer ?
#
loop_
_entity_poly.entity_id
_entity_poly.type
_entity_poly.pdbx_seq_one_letter_code
_entity_poly.pdbx_strand_id
1 'polypeptide(L)'
;MNKLFLKIFCLFAATSLSCAAAPFDDSMAQRVQACTGCHGAQGRAGPDGYYPRLAGKPAGYLYNQLLNMREGRRHYALMAGLLEPLSNTYLLEIATYFSELELPYLPPLQASASQAVLARGRKLATQGAPVHGVPPCQQCHGEALTGAAPHVPGLLGLPRDYLNAQLGGWRSGQRRAQSPDCMGHIANNLSNQDVAAVTHWLAAQPVPASAKPLAALPAWPAGAKEIRCGSAAVASAMTAVTVTPQPATPEAVRGAYLARLGNCQTCHTAMGGTPFAGQRPIETPFGTVYSTNLTPDPATGLGNWTKDDFWQALHHGQAKDGRLLSPVFPYPSYTRVTREDADALFAHLQSLPAVNQANRAAQMRWPFGTQLALRAWRALFFNAQTFQPDTALSADWNRGAYLVNGLGHCGECHTPRNLLGATQQTHALGGGIIPMQNWLAPSLLSRAAAGVDPEHLEDTLQLLKTGNALHDTANGPMALVVQGSTQYLNASDLRALGVYLQSLTQSVKQVQPEPSARPAAAKSANLTPAALAHAAQLYGKHCADCHGQHGQGVAGAYPALANNRAVLLADTSNLVQTVLHGGFAPVTQANPRPFGMPPMMLTLSDAEIAQVLSFLRNSWGNQAAPVTESDVSHLRERQASR
;
A
#
# COMPACT_ATOMS: atom_id res chain seq x y z
N MET A 1 8.04 -11.64 -82.06
CA MET A 1 8.39 -12.61 -81.01
C MET A 1 8.17 -11.94 -79.65
N ASN A 2 7.01 -12.18 -79.05
CA ASN A 2 6.48 -11.47 -77.89
C ASN A 2 6.21 -12.49 -76.77
N LYS A 3 7.26 -13.00 -76.11
CA LYS A 3 7.17 -14.04 -75.05
C LYS A 3 8.22 -13.89 -73.94
N LEU A 4 8.55 -12.66 -73.54
CA LEU A 4 9.45 -12.43 -72.39
C LEU A 4 8.97 -11.30 -71.46
N PHE A 5 7.66 -11.04 -71.38
CA PHE A 5 7.08 -10.00 -70.51
C PHE A 5 6.00 -10.50 -69.55
N LEU A 6 5.77 -11.82 -69.44
CA LEU A 6 4.60 -12.36 -68.70
C LEU A 6 4.92 -13.51 -67.73
N LYS A 7 6.08 -13.48 -67.04
CA LYS A 7 6.41 -14.48 -66.00
C LYS A 7 7.12 -13.95 -64.74
N ILE A 8 7.15 -12.64 -64.52
CA ILE A 8 7.67 -12.05 -63.27
C ILE A 8 6.68 -10.99 -62.78
N PHE A 9 5.45 -11.41 -62.48
CA PHE A 9 4.45 -10.54 -61.83
C PHE A 9 3.48 -11.33 -60.95
N CYS A 10 3.96 -12.40 -60.32
CA CYS A 10 3.22 -13.18 -59.33
C CYS A 10 4.23 -13.82 -58.38
N LEU A 11 4.54 -13.15 -57.27
CA LEU A 11 4.90 -13.69 -55.94
C LEU A 11 5.61 -12.60 -55.13
N PHE A 12 4.88 -11.58 -54.70
CA PHE A 12 5.18 -10.83 -53.48
C PHE A 12 3.86 -10.23 -52.98
N ALA A 13 2.89 -11.11 -52.71
CA ALA A 13 1.82 -10.78 -51.77
C ALA A 13 2.48 -10.78 -50.40
N ALA A 14 2.84 -9.59 -49.91
CA ALA A 14 3.26 -9.38 -48.54
C ALA A 14 2.10 -9.83 -47.64
N THR A 15 2.22 -11.01 -47.04
CA THR A 15 1.49 -11.36 -45.83
C THR A 15 2.03 -10.45 -44.73
N SER A 16 1.43 -9.28 -44.61
CA SER A 16 1.45 -8.53 -43.35
C SER A 16 0.73 -9.41 -42.32
N LEU A 17 1.48 -10.30 -41.67
CA LEU A 17 1.06 -10.82 -40.38
C LEU A 17 0.99 -9.61 -39.45
N SER A 18 -0.20 -9.03 -39.35
CA SER A 18 -0.56 -8.23 -38.20
C SER A 18 -0.41 -9.17 -37.00
N CYS A 19 0.70 -9.04 -36.27
CA CYS A 19 0.79 -9.57 -34.93
C CYS A 19 -0.25 -8.81 -34.10
N ALA A 20 -1.50 -9.28 -34.15
CA ALA A 20 -2.47 -8.93 -33.13
C ALA A 20 -1.81 -9.28 -31.79
N ALA A 21 -1.71 -8.29 -30.90
CA ALA A 21 -1.23 -8.51 -29.55
C ALA A 21 -2.01 -9.68 -28.95
N ALA A 22 -1.33 -10.58 -28.24
CA ALA A 22 -1.99 -11.68 -27.57
C ALA A 22 -3.14 -11.14 -26.70
N PRO A 23 -4.32 -11.77 -26.70
CA PRO A 23 -5.43 -11.33 -25.88
C PRO A 23 -5.00 -11.29 -24.41
N PHE A 24 -5.44 -10.26 -23.68
CA PHE A 24 -5.15 -10.10 -22.27
C PHE A 24 -5.66 -11.32 -21.48
N ASP A 25 -4.76 -11.93 -20.69
CA ASP A 25 -5.05 -13.09 -19.86
C ASP A 25 -5.38 -12.66 -18.42
N ASP A 26 -6.62 -12.89 -18.00
CA ASP A 26 -7.03 -12.69 -16.61
C ASP A 26 -6.65 -13.90 -15.74
N SER A 27 -5.34 -14.05 -15.50
CA SER A 27 -4.79 -15.11 -14.65
C SER A 27 -4.08 -14.56 -13.41
N MET A 28 -3.90 -15.42 -12.41
CA MET A 28 -3.05 -15.07 -11.26
C MET A 28 -1.62 -14.73 -11.69
N ALA A 29 -1.09 -15.39 -12.72
CA ALA A 29 0.22 -15.10 -13.27
C ALA A 29 0.34 -13.63 -13.72
N GLN A 30 -0.69 -13.12 -14.42
CA GLN A 30 -0.77 -11.72 -14.84
C GLN A 30 -0.90 -10.79 -13.63
N ARG A 31 -1.76 -11.12 -12.66
CA ARG A 31 -2.01 -10.30 -11.46
C ARG A 31 -0.77 -10.12 -10.57
N VAL A 32 0.10 -11.13 -10.49
CA VAL A 32 1.34 -11.09 -9.68
C VAL A 32 2.59 -10.70 -10.47
N GLN A 33 2.47 -10.20 -11.70
CA GLN A 33 3.64 -9.77 -12.48
C GLN A 33 4.51 -8.75 -11.72
N ALA A 34 3.90 -7.85 -10.94
CA ALA A 34 4.62 -6.92 -10.07
C ALA A 34 5.61 -7.61 -9.12
N CYS A 35 5.28 -8.80 -8.60
CA CYS A 35 6.16 -9.56 -7.71
C CYS A 35 7.39 -10.07 -8.46
N THR A 36 7.25 -10.40 -9.75
CA THR A 36 8.32 -10.99 -10.57
C THR A 36 9.40 -9.97 -10.96
N GLY A 37 9.09 -8.66 -10.91
CA GLY A 37 10.05 -7.59 -11.20
C GLY A 37 11.30 -7.66 -10.30
N CYS A 38 11.13 -8.06 -9.03
CA CYS A 38 12.24 -8.25 -8.10
C CYS A 38 12.53 -9.73 -7.82
N HIS A 39 11.51 -10.57 -7.71
CA HIS A 39 11.68 -11.99 -7.38
C HIS A 39 12.04 -12.88 -8.58
N GLY A 40 12.35 -12.28 -9.72
CA GLY A 40 12.68 -12.94 -10.98
C GLY A 40 11.46 -13.53 -11.68
N ALA A 41 11.66 -13.93 -12.94
CA ALA A 41 10.62 -14.53 -13.76
C ALA A 41 9.95 -15.71 -13.02
N GLN A 42 8.62 -15.70 -12.93
CA GLN A 42 7.81 -16.69 -12.21
C GLN A 42 8.21 -16.88 -10.72
N GLY A 43 8.90 -15.90 -10.11
CA GLY A 43 9.34 -15.99 -8.72
C GLY A 43 10.51 -16.95 -8.46
N ARG A 44 11.36 -17.22 -9.46
CA ARG A 44 12.50 -18.15 -9.35
C ARG A 44 13.60 -17.68 -8.39
N ALA A 45 13.83 -16.37 -8.30
CA ALA A 45 14.73 -15.59 -7.44
C ALA A 45 15.22 -14.37 -8.25
N GLY A 46 15.57 -13.28 -7.57
CA GLY A 46 16.25 -12.15 -8.20
C GLY A 46 17.67 -12.51 -8.68
N PRO A 47 18.21 -11.81 -9.69
CA PRO A 47 19.52 -12.10 -10.26
C PRO A 47 20.69 -11.88 -9.28
N ASP A 48 20.49 -11.03 -8.27
CA ASP A 48 21.43 -10.76 -7.18
C ASP A 48 21.35 -11.79 -6.04
N GLY A 49 20.39 -12.71 -6.08
CA GLY A 49 20.10 -13.68 -5.02
C GLY A 49 19.55 -13.06 -3.72
N TYR A 50 19.46 -11.73 -3.62
CA TYR A 50 18.97 -11.04 -2.43
C TYR A 50 17.44 -11.13 -2.34
N TYR A 51 16.75 -10.99 -3.47
CA TYR A 51 15.32 -11.23 -3.57
C TYR A 51 15.07 -12.74 -3.62
N PRO A 52 14.53 -13.33 -2.53
CA PRO A 52 14.48 -14.78 -2.43
C PRO A 52 13.46 -15.36 -3.40
N ARG A 53 13.70 -16.61 -3.79
CA ARG A 53 12.73 -17.44 -4.50
C ARG A 53 11.37 -17.46 -3.79
N LEU A 54 10.29 -17.37 -4.56
CA LEU A 54 8.91 -17.58 -4.10
C LEU A 54 8.39 -18.96 -4.54
N ALA A 55 8.70 -19.35 -5.78
CA ALA A 55 8.19 -20.57 -6.41
C ALA A 55 8.47 -21.84 -5.58
N GLY A 56 7.43 -22.66 -5.37
CA GLY A 56 7.53 -23.97 -4.70
C GLY A 56 7.75 -23.91 -3.19
N LYS A 57 7.75 -22.73 -2.57
CA LYS A 57 7.76 -22.61 -1.11
C LYS A 57 6.36 -22.87 -0.54
N PRO A 58 6.23 -23.39 0.69
CA PRO A 58 4.92 -23.65 1.27
C PRO A 58 4.01 -22.41 1.29
N ALA A 59 2.74 -22.58 0.89
CA ALA A 59 1.77 -21.49 0.83
C ALA A 59 1.62 -20.76 2.18
N GLY A 60 1.47 -21.52 3.27
CA GLY A 60 1.36 -20.93 4.61
C GLY A 60 2.62 -20.19 5.05
N TYR A 61 3.81 -20.58 4.59
CA TYR A 61 5.04 -19.81 4.82
C TYR A 61 5.02 -18.49 4.07
N LEU A 62 4.74 -18.52 2.77
CA LEU A 62 4.67 -17.34 1.92
C LEU A 62 3.64 -16.34 2.45
N TYR A 63 2.45 -16.83 2.80
CA TYR A 63 1.40 -16.03 3.42
C TYR A 63 1.87 -15.34 4.70
N ASN A 64 2.50 -16.08 5.62
CA ASN A 64 3.07 -15.51 6.84
C ASN A 64 4.14 -14.44 6.54
N GLN A 65 4.97 -14.63 5.51
CA GLN A 65 5.97 -13.62 5.16
C GLN A 65 5.32 -12.34 4.62
N LEU A 66 4.31 -12.46 3.77
CA LEU A 66 3.56 -11.30 3.26
C LEU A 66 2.90 -10.53 4.41
N LEU A 67 2.22 -11.24 5.32
CA LEU A 67 1.64 -10.63 6.53
C LEU A 67 2.69 -9.95 7.42
N ASN A 68 3.81 -10.62 7.68
CA ASN A 68 4.85 -10.06 8.53
C ASN A 68 5.46 -8.78 7.94
N MET A 69 5.60 -8.68 6.62
CA MET A 69 6.08 -7.46 5.96
C MET A 69 5.04 -6.35 6.02
N ARG A 70 3.78 -6.64 5.63
CA ARG A 70 2.68 -5.67 5.66
C ARG A 70 2.41 -5.13 7.07
N GLU A 71 2.58 -5.97 8.09
CA GLU A 71 2.31 -5.61 9.49
C GLU A 71 3.56 -5.15 10.26
N GLY A 72 4.69 -4.96 9.58
CA GLY A 72 5.91 -4.43 10.19
C GLY A 72 6.61 -5.40 11.16
N ARG A 73 6.27 -6.69 11.17
CA ARG A 73 7.07 -7.71 11.89
C ARG A 73 8.35 -8.06 11.13
N ARG A 74 8.40 -7.83 9.82
CA ARG A 74 9.60 -7.97 8.98
C ARG A 74 9.82 -6.68 8.21
N HIS A 75 10.83 -5.91 8.58
CA HIS A 75 11.04 -4.59 8.02
C HIS A 75 11.56 -4.65 6.58
N TYR A 76 10.76 -4.15 5.64
CA TYR A 76 11.17 -3.80 4.29
C TYR A 76 10.12 -2.88 3.67
N ALA A 77 10.39 -1.56 3.68
CA ALA A 77 9.38 -0.52 3.40
C ALA A 77 8.71 -0.66 2.03
N LEU A 78 9.47 -1.02 1.00
CA LEU A 78 8.94 -1.18 -0.36
C LEU A 78 7.89 -2.31 -0.44
N MET A 79 8.15 -3.48 0.17
CA MET A 79 7.14 -4.54 0.23
C MET A 79 5.99 -4.16 1.16
N ALA A 80 6.24 -3.49 2.28
CA ALA A 80 5.17 -3.05 3.17
C ALA A 80 4.16 -2.17 2.44
N GLY A 81 4.63 -1.17 1.67
CA GLY A 81 3.78 -0.31 0.85
C GLY A 81 3.05 -1.05 -0.28
N LEU A 82 3.74 -1.98 -0.96
CA LEU A 82 3.13 -2.81 -2.01
C LEU A 82 1.98 -3.67 -1.48
N LEU A 83 2.11 -4.18 -0.24
CA LEU A 83 1.15 -5.10 0.36
C LEU A 83 0.04 -4.40 1.15
N GLU A 84 0.21 -3.13 1.54
CA GLU A 84 -0.76 -2.38 2.35
C GLU A 84 -2.20 -2.44 1.80
N PRO A 85 -2.46 -2.21 0.50
CA PRO A 85 -3.82 -2.25 -0.03
C PRO A 85 -4.38 -3.66 -0.20
N LEU A 86 -3.62 -4.73 0.07
CA LEU A 86 -4.05 -6.11 -0.21
C LEU A 86 -4.74 -6.77 0.98
N SER A 87 -5.83 -7.49 0.71
CA SER A 87 -6.58 -8.24 1.72
C SER A 87 -5.88 -9.54 2.14
N ASN A 88 -6.21 -10.05 3.33
CA ASN A 88 -5.69 -11.33 3.82
C ASN A 88 -6.01 -12.49 2.87
N THR A 89 -7.22 -12.50 2.31
CA THR A 89 -7.66 -13.51 1.34
C THR A 89 -6.78 -13.47 0.10
N TYR A 90 -6.55 -12.28 -0.47
CA TYR A 90 -5.77 -12.17 -1.68
C TYR A 90 -4.28 -12.48 -1.46
N LEU A 91 -3.71 -12.09 -0.31
CA LEU A 91 -2.36 -12.51 0.06
C LEU A 91 -2.20 -14.04 0.15
N LEU A 92 -3.24 -14.74 0.62
CA LEU A 92 -3.25 -16.21 0.66
C LEU A 92 -3.35 -16.82 -0.75
N GLU A 93 -4.16 -16.24 -1.63
CA GLU A 93 -4.25 -16.66 -3.03
C GLU A 93 -2.90 -16.48 -3.76
N ILE A 94 -2.23 -15.33 -3.58
CA ILE A 94 -0.88 -15.08 -4.10
C ILE A 94 0.11 -16.12 -3.58
N ALA A 95 0.09 -16.38 -2.27
CA ALA A 95 0.95 -17.36 -1.64
C ALA A 95 0.71 -18.79 -2.18
N THR A 96 -0.55 -19.15 -2.39
CA THR A 96 -0.94 -20.45 -2.95
C THR A 96 -0.43 -20.59 -4.39
N TYR A 97 -0.68 -19.59 -5.23
CA TYR A 97 -0.19 -19.57 -6.62
C TYR A 97 1.33 -19.81 -6.71
N PHE A 98 2.14 -19.05 -5.96
CA PHE A 98 3.59 -19.25 -5.99
C PHE A 98 4.02 -20.61 -5.42
N SER A 99 3.27 -21.15 -4.45
CA SER A 99 3.59 -22.46 -3.87
C SER A 99 3.43 -23.63 -4.84
N GLU A 100 2.54 -23.48 -5.84
CA GLU A 100 2.25 -24.50 -6.84
C GLU A 100 3.23 -24.49 -8.02
N LEU A 101 4.09 -23.46 -8.12
CA LEU A 101 5.06 -23.36 -9.21
C LEU A 101 6.25 -24.31 -9.01
N GLU A 102 6.41 -25.25 -9.94
CA GLU A 102 7.51 -26.21 -9.98
C GLU A 102 8.61 -25.77 -10.95
N LEU A 103 9.64 -25.11 -10.42
CA LEU A 103 10.73 -24.55 -11.23
C LEU A 103 12.08 -25.15 -10.79
N PRO A 104 13.02 -25.44 -11.71
CA PRO A 104 14.32 -25.96 -11.33
C PRO A 104 15.09 -24.98 -10.44
N TYR A 105 15.94 -25.52 -9.57
CA TYR A 105 16.88 -24.72 -8.77
C TYR A 105 18.19 -24.54 -9.53
N LEU A 106 18.82 -23.37 -9.34
CA LEU A 106 20.17 -23.16 -9.82
C LEU A 106 21.16 -23.99 -8.99
N PRO A 107 22.26 -24.47 -9.60
CA PRO A 107 23.34 -25.12 -8.86
C PRO A 107 23.86 -24.23 -7.72
N PRO A 108 24.24 -24.80 -6.57
CA PRO A 108 24.77 -24.03 -5.45
C PRO A 108 26.10 -23.38 -5.83
N LEU A 109 26.39 -22.22 -5.23
CA LEU A 109 27.70 -21.60 -5.33
C LEU A 109 28.75 -22.47 -4.63
N GLN A 110 29.98 -22.46 -5.14
CA GLN A 110 31.09 -23.18 -4.51
C GLN A 110 31.34 -22.65 -3.09
N ALA A 111 31.56 -23.58 -2.15
CA ALA A 111 31.85 -23.22 -0.77
C ALA A 111 33.21 -22.51 -0.67
N SER A 112 33.22 -21.27 -0.19
CA SER A 112 34.45 -20.50 0.06
C SER A 112 35.06 -20.70 1.46
N ALA A 113 34.44 -21.54 2.30
CA ALA A 113 34.84 -21.76 3.70
C ALA A 113 35.74 -22.99 3.88
N SER A 114 36.54 -23.00 4.95
CA SER A 114 37.38 -24.15 5.29
C SER A 114 36.55 -25.39 5.65
N GLN A 115 37.13 -26.57 5.48
CA GLN A 115 36.46 -27.84 5.83
C GLN A 115 36.00 -27.88 7.29
N ALA A 116 36.76 -27.29 8.22
CA ALA A 116 36.38 -27.21 9.63
C ALA A 116 35.11 -26.38 9.83
N VAL A 117 34.97 -25.25 9.12
CA VAL A 117 33.77 -24.41 9.17
C VAL A 117 32.57 -25.16 8.59
N LEU A 118 32.74 -25.83 7.45
CA LEU A 118 31.68 -26.63 6.82
C LEU A 118 31.27 -27.82 7.71
N ALA A 119 32.21 -28.50 8.38
CA ALA A 119 31.92 -29.58 9.30
C ALA A 119 31.12 -29.10 10.52
N ARG A 120 31.47 -27.93 11.07
CA ARG A 120 30.69 -27.29 12.14
C ARG A 120 29.28 -26.93 11.67
N GLY A 121 29.15 -26.35 10.48
CA GLY A 121 27.86 -26.00 9.88
C GLY A 121 26.96 -27.22 9.68
N ARG A 122 27.53 -28.32 9.15
CA ARG A 122 26.84 -29.61 9.03
C ARG A 122 26.36 -30.11 10.38
N LYS A 123 27.23 -30.09 11.40
CA LYS A 123 26.88 -30.53 12.75
C LYS A 123 25.70 -29.75 13.32
N LEU A 124 25.68 -28.42 13.19
CA LEU A 124 24.56 -27.59 13.63
C LEU A 124 23.26 -27.94 12.90
N ALA A 125 23.33 -28.15 11.58
CA ALA A 125 22.15 -28.46 10.78
C ALA A 125 21.54 -29.83 11.12
N THR A 126 22.36 -30.84 11.41
CA THR A 126 21.92 -32.23 11.58
C THR A 126 21.85 -32.70 13.04
N GLN A 127 22.58 -32.06 13.96
CA GLN A 127 22.66 -32.43 15.38
C GLN A 127 22.32 -31.27 16.32
N GLY A 128 22.23 -30.04 15.82
CA GLY A 128 21.97 -28.86 16.63
C GLY A 128 23.16 -28.45 17.52
N ALA A 129 22.88 -27.58 18.48
CA ALA A 129 23.76 -27.24 19.59
C ALA A 129 23.00 -27.34 20.93
N PRO A 130 22.86 -28.56 21.49
CA PRO A 130 22.07 -28.79 22.71
C PRO A 130 22.51 -27.93 23.91
N VAL A 131 23.81 -27.67 24.05
CA VAL A 131 24.38 -26.82 25.12
C VAL A 131 23.83 -25.38 25.06
N HIS A 132 23.44 -24.91 23.88
CA HIS A 132 22.86 -23.60 23.65
C HIS A 132 21.32 -23.66 23.45
N GLY A 133 20.69 -24.81 23.68
CA GLY A 133 19.25 -24.99 23.48
C GLY A 133 18.80 -24.92 22.02
N VAL A 134 19.72 -25.10 21.06
CA VAL A 134 19.41 -25.08 19.62
C VAL A 134 19.21 -26.52 19.13
N PRO A 135 17.99 -26.94 18.74
CA PRO A 135 17.77 -28.23 18.08
C PRO A 135 18.41 -28.30 16.68
N PRO A 136 18.55 -29.51 16.10
CA PRO A 136 18.91 -29.65 14.69
C PRO A 136 17.98 -28.86 13.78
N CYS A 137 18.54 -28.16 12.78
CA CYS A 137 17.73 -27.45 11.79
C CYS A 137 16.79 -28.40 11.04
N GLN A 138 17.24 -29.62 10.75
CA GLN A 138 16.46 -30.69 10.10
C GLN A 138 15.19 -31.08 10.86
N GLN A 139 15.17 -30.91 12.18
CA GLN A 139 14.02 -31.26 13.00
C GLN A 139 12.78 -30.44 12.65
N CYS A 140 12.98 -29.17 12.28
CA CYS A 140 11.90 -28.28 11.85
C CYS A 140 11.87 -28.14 10.33
N HIS A 141 13.02 -28.01 9.65
CA HIS A 141 13.06 -27.72 8.22
C HIS A 141 13.00 -28.98 7.32
N GLY A 142 12.69 -30.13 7.91
CA GLY A 142 12.66 -31.43 7.25
C GLY A 142 14.06 -32.04 7.12
N GLU A 143 14.14 -33.37 7.05
CA GLU A 143 15.40 -34.10 6.97
C GLU A 143 16.26 -33.66 5.77
N ALA A 144 15.63 -33.47 4.61
CA ALA A 144 16.29 -32.95 3.41
C ALA A 144 16.49 -31.43 3.41
N LEU A 145 16.05 -30.71 4.45
CA LEU A 145 16.07 -29.25 4.55
C LEU A 145 15.28 -28.53 3.44
N THR A 146 14.33 -29.22 2.81
CA THR A 146 13.44 -28.69 1.77
C THR A 146 12.18 -28.01 2.32
N GLY A 147 11.99 -28.02 3.64
CA GLY A 147 10.86 -27.43 4.33
C GLY A 147 9.72 -28.41 4.56
N ALA A 148 8.64 -27.93 5.17
CA ALA A 148 7.43 -28.69 5.42
C ALA A 148 6.19 -27.79 5.41
N ALA A 149 5.13 -28.29 4.81
CA ALA A 149 3.84 -27.63 4.80
C ALA A 149 3.21 -27.61 6.21
N PRO A 150 2.36 -26.61 6.51
CA PRO A 150 2.09 -25.45 5.65
C PRO A 150 3.08 -24.28 5.84
N HIS A 151 3.87 -24.24 6.91
CA HIS A 151 4.52 -23.00 7.37
C HIS A 151 6.04 -22.99 7.38
N VAL A 152 6.71 -24.12 7.18
CA VAL A 152 8.17 -24.20 7.37
C VAL A 152 8.91 -24.14 6.04
N PRO A 153 9.73 -23.11 5.80
CA PRO A 153 10.43 -22.97 4.52
C PRO A 153 11.57 -23.97 4.39
N GLY A 154 11.92 -24.32 3.16
CA GLY A 154 13.22 -24.96 2.87
C GLY A 154 14.38 -23.98 3.06
N LEU A 155 15.51 -24.52 3.52
CA LEU A 155 16.76 -23.77 3.73
C LEU A 155 17.75 -23.92 2.58
N LEU A 156 17.58 -24.93 1.72
CA LEU A 156 18.44 -25.15 0.57
C LEU A 156 18.12 -24.20 -0.59
N GLY A 157 19.12 -23.93 -1.44
CA GLY A 157 18.98 -23.03 -2.58
C GLY A 157 18.89 -21.54 -2.21
N LEU A 158 19.15 -21.19 -0.95
CA LEU A 158 19.20 -19.82 -0.46
C LEU A 158 20.66 -19.34 -0.40
N PRO A 159 20.97 -18.11 -0.88
CA PRO A 159 22.31 -17.56 -0.78
C PRO A 159 22.74 -17.37 0.67
N ARG A 160 24.04 -17.51 0.91
CA ARG A 160 24.66 -17.32 2.23
C ARG A 160 24.30 -15.96 2.84
N ASP A 161 24.42 -14.90 2.05
CA ASP A 161 24.21 -13.53 2.54
C ASP A 161 22.73 -13.28 2.88
N TYR A 162 21.82 -13.89 2.12
CA TYR A 162 20.40 -13.91 2.48
C TYR A 162 20.19 -14.60 3.84
N LEU A 163 20.72 -15.81 4.03
CA LEU A 163 20.60 -16.57 5.28
C LEU A 163 21.17 -15.79 6.49
N ASN A 164 22.37 -15.21 6.33
CA ASN A 164 23.00 -14.37 7.35
C ASN A 164 22.14 -13.16 7.69
N ALA A 165 21.63 -12.44 6.69
CA ALA A 165 20.77 -11.29 6.88
C ALA A 165 19.47 -11.66 7.60
N GLN A 166 18.89 -12.83 7.32
CA GLN A 166 17.67 -13.28 7.99
C GLN A 166 17.92 -13.57 9.48
N LEU A 167 18.97 -14.32 9.81
CA LEU A 167 19.37 -14.60 11.21
C LEU A 167 19.75 -13.32 11.96
N GLY A 168 20.48 -12.41 11.31
CA GLY A 168 20.79 -11.09 11.86
C GLY A 168 19.54 -10.26 12.14
N GLY A 169 18.56 -10.27 11.24
CA GLY A 169 17.28 -9.57 11.40
C GLY A 169 16.49 -10.04 12.63
N TRP A 170 16.50 -11.34 12.94
CA TRP A 170 15.88 -11.86 14.17
C TRP A 170 16.61 -11.39 15.43
N ARG A 171 17.95 -11.35 15.41
CA ARG A 171 18.76 -10.90 16.56
C ARG A 171 18.64 -9.40 16.82
N SER A 172 18.48 -8.59 15.78
CA SER A 172 18.29 -7.14 15.91
C SER A 172 16.83 -6.73 16.16
N GLY A 173 15.89 -7.67 16.06
CA GLY A 173 14.45 -7.40 16.18
C GLY A 173 13.81 -6.80 14.91
N GLN A 174 14.58 -6.55 13.85
CA GLN A 174 14.08 -6.12 12.52
C GLN A 174 13.23 -7.19 11.83
N ARG A 175 13.35 -8.45 12.26
CA ARG A 175 12.52 -9.58 11.86
C ARG A 175 11.97 -10.28 13.09
N ARG A 176 10.66 -10.47 13.09
CA ARG A 176 9.90 -11.25 14.07
C ARG A 176 8.86 -12.10 13.34
N ALA A 177 8.52 -13.23 13.91
CA ALA A 177 7.41 -14.05 13.45
C ALA A 177 6.16 -13.82 14.32
N GLN A 178 5.06 -14.50 13.96
CA GLN A 178 3.91 -14.60 14.86
C GLN A 178 4.33 -15.34 16.14
N SER A 179 3.75 -14.95 17.28
CA SER A 179 4.07 -15.57 18.56
C SER A 179 3.53 -17.01 18.62
N PRO A 180 4.30 -17.99 19.12
CA PRO A 180 5.68 -17.88 19.62
C PRO A 180 6.75 -17.78 18.51
N ASP A 181 7.67 -16.81 18.61
CA ASP A 181 8.73 -16.60 17.60
C ASP A 181 9.93 -17.54 17.82
N CYS A 182 9.79 -18.78 17.35
CA CYS A 182 10.81 -19.80 17.49
C CYS A 182 12.15 -19.43 16.84
N MET A 183 12.14 -18.82 15.65
CA MET A 183 13.38 -18.46 14.96
C MET A 183 14.08 -17.29 15.64
N GLY A 184 13.34 -16.38 16.28
CA GLY A 184 13.89 -15.40 17.21
C GLY A 184 14.67 -16.09 18.34
N HIS A 185 14.10 -17.14 18.95
CA HIS A 185 14.80 -17.91 19.97
C HIS A 185 16.06 -18.62 19.44
N ILE A 186 15.97 -19.27 18.28
CA ILE A 186 17.12 -19.97 17.66
C ILE A 186 18.24 -18.99 17.32
N ALA A 187 17.92 -17.90 16.64
CA ALA A 187 18.91 -16.93 16.18
C ALA A 187 19.67 -16.27 17.34
N ASN A 188 18.99 -15.99 18.45
CA ASN A 188 19.62 -15.40 19.64
C ASN A 188 20.52 -16.38 20.42
N ASN A 189 20.33 -17.69 20.25
CA ASN A 189 21.15 -18.71 20.92
C ASN A 189 22.31 -19.22 20.05
N LEU A 190 22.45 -18.77 18.81
CA LEU A 190 23.59 -19.07 17.96
C LEU A 190 24.71 -18.04 18.12
N SER A 191 25.96 -18.49 18.26
CA SER A 191 27.11 -17.58 18.22
C SER A 191 27.34 -17.04 16.79
N ASN A 192 28.10 -15.94 16.65
CA ASN A 192 28.46 -15.42 15.33
C ASN A 192 29.20 -16.46 14.46
N GLN A 193 30.02 -17.30 15.09
CA GLN A 193 30.73 -18.38 14.41
C GLN A 193 29.79 -19.50 13.97
N ASP A 194 28.77 -19.83 14.78
CA ASP A 194 27.76 -20.82 14.41
C ASP A 194 26.89 -20.33 13.25
N VAL A 195 26.47 -19.06 13.29
CA VAL A 195 25.74 -18.42 12.18
C VAL A 195 26.57 -18.50 10.90
N ALA A 196 27.84 -18.06 10.93
CA ALA A 196 28.70 -18.14 9.76
C ALA A 196 28.87 -19.59 9.26
N ALA A 197 29.10 -20.55 10.16
CA ALA A 197 29.30 -21.94 9.80
C ALA A 197 28.07 -22.57 9.14
N VAL A 198 26.89 -22.42 9.75
CA VAL A 198 25.66 -23.03 9.24
C VAL A 198 25.22 -22.41 7.91
N THR A 199 25.36 -21.10 7.72
CA THR A 199 24.98 -20.45 6.46
C THR A 199 25.93 -20.78 5.32
N HIS A 200 27.25 -20.89 5.58
CA HIS A 200 28.20 -21.40 4.59
C HIS A 200 27.87 -22.83 4.15
N TRP A 201 27.58 -23.72 5.11
CA TRP A 201 27.27 -25.10 4.80
C TRP A 201 25.95 -25.25 4.02
N LEU A 202 24.87 -24.58 4.47
CA LEU A 202 23.55 -24.62 3.82
C LEU A 202 23.60 -24.11 2.38
N ALA A 203 24.26 -22.97 2.13
CA ALA A 203 24.35 -22.36 0.80
C ALA A 203 25.15 -23.21 -0.21
N ALA A 204 26.02 -24.09 0.27
CA ALA A 204 26.82 -25.00 -0.54
C ALA A 204 26.10 -26.33 -0.88
N GLN A 205 24.95 -26.61 -0.27
CA GLN A 205 24.25 -27.87 -0.53
C GLN A 205 23.45 -27.80 -1.83
N PRO A 206 23.49 -28.86 -2.67
CA PRO A 206 22.62 -28.94 -3.84
C PRO A 206 21.16 -29.09 -3.41
N VAL A 207 20.26 -28.50 -4.19
CA VAL A 207 18.82 -28.75 -4.03
C VAL A 207 18.45 -29.98 -4.85
N PRO A 208 17.84 -31.03 -4.26
CA PRO A 208 17.37 -32.19 -5.02
C PRO A 208 16.44 -31.78 -6.18
N ALA A 209 16.52 -32.45 -7.32
CA ALA A 209 15.68 -32.11 -8.49
C ALA A 209 14.17 -32.26 -8.20
N SER A 210 13.80 -33.20 -7.32
CA SER A 210 12.44 -33.42 -6.84
C SER A 210 12.14 -32.70 -5.51
N ALA A 211 12.95 -31.70 -5.12
CA ALA A 211 12.79 -31.01 -3.86
C ALA A 211 11.41 -30.35 -3.75
N LYS A 212 10.57 -30.92 -2.89
CA LYS A 212 9.32 -30.34 -2.44
C LYS A 212 9.33 -30.27 -0.91
N PRO A 213 8.60 -29.32 -0.31
CA PRO A 213 8.34 -29.37 1.12
C PRO A 213 7.65 -30.69 1.49
N LEU A 214 7.95 -31.23 2.66
CA LEU A 214 7.21 -32.35 3.23
C LEU A 214 5.72 -31.96 3.36
N ALA A 215 4.81 -32.92 3.14
CA ALA A 215 3.37 -32.67 3.27
C ALA A 215 2.95 -32.25 4.69
N ALA A 216 3.68 -32.71 5.70
CA ALA A 216 3.58 -32.28 7.08
C ALA A 216 4.92 -32.48 7.79
N LEU A 217 5.13 -31.79 8.91
CA LEU A 217 6.24 -32.09 9.79
C LEU A 217 6.05 -33.48 10.43
N PRO A 218 7.10 -34.30 10.53
CA PRO A 218 7.04 -35.53 11.29
C PRO A 218 6.80 -35.22 12.78
N ALA A 219 6.20 -36.17 13.50
CA ALA A 219 6.05 -36.08 14.94
C ALA A 219 7.42 -35.95 15.63
N TRP A 220 7.47 -35.14 16.69
CA TRP A 220 8.68 -34.98 17.47
C TRP A 220 9.05 -36.30 18.16
N PRO A 221 10.35 -36.67 18.22
CA PRO A 221 10.77 -37.85 18.97
C PRO A 221 10.31 -37.80 20.43
N ALA A 222 9.95 -38.95 20.99
CA ALA A 222 9.56 -39.05 22.39
C ALA A 222 10.66 -38.49 23.30
N GLY A 223 10.31 -37.53 24.17
CA GLY A 223 11.25 -36.86 25.08
C GLY A 223 11.99 -35.65 24.49
N ALA A 224 11.80 -35.31 23.21
CA ALA A 224 12.33 -34.07 22.65
C ALA A 224 11.57 -32.84 23.20
N LYS A 225 12.30 -31.78 23.54
CA LYS A 225 11.70 -30.51 23.96
C LYS A 225 11.07 -29.81 22.75
N GLU A 226 9.75 -29.87 22.65
CA GLU A 226 8.99 -29.26 21.55
C GLU A 226 9.19 -27.73 21.54
N ILE A 227 9.64 -27.19 20.41
CA ILE A 227 9.66 -25.74 20.15
C ILE A 227 8.50 -25.41 19.23
N ARG A 228 7.55 -24.62 19.72
CA ARG A 228 6.42 -24.13 18.93
C ARG A 228 6.83 -22.91 18.13
N CYS A 229 6.40 -22.87 16.87
CA CYS A 229 6.52 -21.73 15.98
C CYS A 229 5.13 -21.18 15.68
N GLY A 230 4.89 -19.90 15.99
CA GLY A 230 3.64 -19.23 15.68
C GLY A 230 3.47 -19.03 14.17
N SER A 231 2.25 -19.22 13.69
CA SER A 231 1.83 -18.90 12.33
C SER A 231 0.54 -18.08 12.37
N ALA A 232 0.29 -17.29 11.32
CA ALA A 232 -1.02 -16.69 11.17
C ALA A 232 -2.04 -17.81 10.95
N ALA A 233 -3.23 -17.65 11.53
CA ALA A 233 -4.35 -18.51 11.21
C ALA A 233 -4.64 -18.36 9.70
N VAL A 234 -4.34 -19.40 8.92
CA VAL A 234 -4.92 -19.56 7.59
C VAL A 234 -6.40 -19.80 7.88
N ALA A 235 -7.29 -18.94 7.41
CA ALA A 235 -8.70 -18.94 7.79
C ALA A 235 -9.37 -20.32 7.59
N SER A 236 -9.25 -21.22 8.57
CA SER A 236 -10.43 -21.91 9.08
C SER A 236 -11.22 -20.83 9.77
N ALA A 237 -12.46 -20.68 9.33
CA ALA A 237 -13.46 -19.75 9.83
C ALA A 237 -13.10 -19.20 11.20
N MET A 238 -13.12 -17.87 11.31
CA MET A 238 -13.24 -17.17 12.58
C MET A 238 -13.97 -18.10 13.55
N THR A 239 -13.24 -18.71 14.47
CA THR A 239 -13.82 -19.01 15.76
C THR A 239 -14.06 -17.60 16.26
N ALA A 240 -15.23 -17.09 15.88
CA ALA A 240 -15.84 -16.01 16.58
C ALA A 240 -15.67 -16.43 18.03
N VAL A 241 -14.83 -15.68 18.75
CA VAL A 241 -15.18 -15.45 20.14
C VAL A 241 -16.63 -15.03 20.01
N THR A 242 -17.55 -15.90 20.41
CA THR A 242 -18.96 -15.57 20.55
C THR A 242 -19.03 -14.55 21.67
N VAL A 243 -18.53 -13.35 21.39
CA VAL A 243 -19.02 -12.13 21.96
C VAL A 243 -20.37 -11.99 21.29
N THR A 244 -21.43 -12.28 22.03
CA THR A 244 -22.79 -12.02 21.60
C THR A 244 -22.82 -10.57 21.10
N PRO A 245 -23.01 -10.31 19.80
CA PRO A 245 -23.16 -8.96 19.32
C PRO A 245 -24.37 -8.38 20.03
N GLN A 246 -24.20 -7.28 20.75
CA GLN A 246 -25.34 -6.58 21.32
C GLN A 246 -26.26 -6.19 20.13
N PRO A 247 -27.58 -6.43 20.19
CA PRO A 247 -28.45 -6.10 19.08
C PRO A 247 -28.28 -4.62 18.73
N ALA A 248 -27.82 -4.36 17.50
CA ALA A 248 -27.47 -3.01 17.08
C ALA A 248 -28.75 -2.18 16.97
N THR A 249 -28.84 -1.11 17.75
CA THR A 249 -29.92 -0.13 17.64
C THR A 249 -29.86 0.55 16.27
N PRO A 250 -30.97 1.10 15.74
CA PRO A 250 -30.93 1.88 14.50
C PRO A 250 -29.90 3.02 14.53
N GLU A 251 -29.70 3.63 15.71
CA GLU A 251 -28.67 4.63 15.97
C GLU A 251 -27.25 4.04 15.78
N ALA A 252 -26.95 2.87 16.36
CA ALA A 252 -25.66 2.21 16.18
C ALA A 252 -25.42 1.72 14.74
N VAL A 253 -26.46 1.32 14.01
CA VAL A 253 -26.35 0.96 12.58
C VAL A 253 -25.98 2.19 11.74
N ARG A 254 -26.62 3.33 11.99
CA ARG A 254 -26.26 4.62 11.38
C ARG A 254 -24.82 5.00 11.75
N GLY A 255 -24.44 4.85 13.02
CA GLY A 255 -23.08 5.08 13.50
C GLY A 255 -22.02 4.24 12.80
N ALA A 256 -22.30 2.95 12.55
CA ALA A 256 -21.40 2.07 11.81
C ALA A 256 -21.15 2.56 10.38
N TYR A 257 -22.21 3.04 9.71
CA TYR A 257 -22.12 3.65 8.39
C TYR A 257 -21.26 4.93 8.41
N LEU A 258 -21.53 5.83 9.36
CA LEU A 258 -20.79 7.08 9.52
C LEU A 258 -19.32 6.84 9.90
N ALA A 259 -19.01 5.83 10.71
CA ALA A 259 -17.64 5.48 11.09
C ALA A 259 -16.82 4.99 9.89
N ARG A 260 -17.44 4.28 8.96
CA ARG A 260 -16.83 3.92 7.67
C ARG A 260 -16.62 5.15 6.80
N LEU A 261 -17.63 6.00 6.65
CA LEU A 261 -17.53 7.24 5.89
C LEU A 261 -16.40 8.13 6.41
N GLY A 262 -16.31 8.30 7.74
CA GLY A 262 -15.25 9.05 8.41
C GLY A 262 -13.86 8.39 8.37
N ASN A 263 -13.78 7.17 7.84
CA ASN A 263 -12.59 6.33 7.79
C ASN A 263 -11.95 6.09 9.18
N CYS A 264 -12.77 6.04 10.24
CA CYS A 264 -12.30 6.00 11.62
C CYS A 264 -11.42 4.77 11.90
N GLN A 265 -11.81 3.60 11.39
CA GLN A 265 -11.09 2.35 11.60
C GLN A 265 -9.65 2.41 11.05
N THR A 266 -9.44 2.98 9.87
CA THR A 266 -8.12 3.05 9.23
C THR A 266 -7.12 3.86 10.07
N CYS A 267 -7.58 4.97 10.66
CA CYS A 267 -6.75 5.78 11.55
C CYS A 267 -6.61 5.16 12.94
N HIS A 268 -7.66 4.57 13.50
CA HIS A 268 -7.69 4.02 14.85
C HIS A 268 -7.35 2.52 14.91
N THR A 269 -6.52 2.02 13.99
CA THR A 269 -6.02 0.64 14.01
C THR A 269 -4.55 0.62 13.64
N ALA A 270 -3.69 0.15 14.55
CA ALA A 270 -2.29 -0.11 14.25
C ALA A 270 -2.12 -1.18 13.16
N MET A 271 -0.98 -1.17 12.47
CA MET A 271 -0.63 -2.22 11.51
C MET A 271 -0.62 -3.60 12.22
N GLY A 272 -1.45 -4.53 11.73
CA GLY A 272 -1.64 -5.85 12.36
C GLY A 272 -2.32 -5.82 13.73
N GLY A 273 -2.87 -4.68 14.15
CA GLY A 273 -3.57 -4.48 15.41
C GLY A 273 -5.05 -4.82 15.35
N THR A 274 -5.71 -4.78 16.51
CA THR A 274 -7.16 -5.01 16.60
C THR A 274 -7.91 -3.77 16.09
N PRO A 275 -8.95 -3.92 15.25
CA PRO A 275 -9.74 -2.79 14.76
C PRO A 275 -10.19 -1.85 15.88
N PHE A 276 -10.07 -0.53 15.64
CA PHE A 276 -10.45 0.55 16.57
C PHE A 276 -9.62 0.66 17.86
N ALA A 277 -8.64 -0.23 18.09
CA ALA A 277 -7.83 -0.22 19.32
C ALA A 277 -6.70 0.84 19.35
N GLY A 278 -6.63 1.71 18.34
CA GLY A 278 -5.66 2.81 18.28
C GLY A 278 -4.25 2.39 17.86
N GLN A 279 -3.25 3.13 18.35
CA GLN A 279 -1.81 2.90 18.21
C GLN A 279 -1.22 3.11 16.81
N ARG A 280 -1.98 3.62 15.83
CA ARG A 280 -1.43 3.93 14.50
C ARG A 280 -0.59 5.21 14.58
N PRO A 281 0.68 5.19 14.14
CA PRO A 281 1.48 6.40 14.02
C PRO A 281 1.00 7.26 12.86
N ILE A 282 0.91 8.56 13.09
CA ILE A 282 0.64 9.59 12.08
C ILE A 282 1.78 10.60 12.17
N GLU A 283 2.67 10.53 11.19
CA GLU A 283 3.83 11.41 11.10
C GLU A 283 3.43 12.78 10.57
N THR A 284 3.97 13.82 11.20
CA THR A 284 3.82 15.20 10.77
C THR A 284 5.18 15.89 10.77
N PRO A 285 5.33 17.04 10.09
CA PRO A 285 6.53 17.86 10.21
C PRO A 285 6.88 18.27 11.65
N PHE A 286 5.91 18.21 12.56
CA PHE A 286 6.02 18.64 13.96
C PHE A 286 6.24 17.46 14.93
N GLY A 287 6.37 16.23 14.43
CA GLY A 287 6.50 15.00 15.22
C GLY A 287 5.38 14.00 14.96
N THR A 288 5.30 12.96 15.77
CA THR A 288 4.39 11.83 15.54
C THR A 288 3.26 11.81 16.55
N VAL A 289 2.02 11.78 16.05
CA VAL A 289 0.82 11.54 16.86
C VAL A 289 0.44 10.06 16.74
N TYR A 290 -0.09 9.48 17.81
CA TYR A 290 -0.62 8.11 17.80
C TYR A 290 -2.13 8.16 17.99
N SER A 291 -2.86 7.39 17.18
CA SER A 291 -4.32 7.29 17.33
C SER A 291 -4.69 6.58 18.64
N THR A 292 -5.82 6.95 19.21
CA THR A 292 -6.31 6.41 20.48
C THR A 292 -7.21 5.20 20.29
N ASN A 293 -7.37 4.40 21.34
CA ASN A 293 -8.34 3.31 21.40
C ASN A 293 -9.77 3.88 21.47
N LEU A 294 -10.61 3.51 20.52
CA LEU A 294 -12.03 3.90 20.43
C LEU A 294 -13.00 2.81 20.92
N THR A 295 -12.50 1.64 21.31
CA THR A 295 -13.34 0.55 21.83
C THR A 295 -13.95 0.92 23.20
N PRO A 296 -15.01 0.25 23.68
CA PRO A 296 -15.65 0.57 24.95
C PRO A 296 -14.87 0.06 26.18
N ASP A 297 -13.56 -0.19 26.06
CA ASP A 297 -12.74 -0.51 27.22
C ASP A 297 -12.73 0.67 28.20
N PRO A 298 -13.06 0.46 29.50
CA PRO A 298 -13.22 1.55 30.46
C PRO A 298 -11.89 2.19 30.87
N ALA A 299 -10.78 1.45 30.78
CA ALA A 299 -9.46 1.91 31.25
C ALA A 299 -8.69 2.67 30.16
N THR A 300 -8.80 2.23 28.91
CA THR A 300 -7.96 2.67 27.80
C THR A 300 -8.75 3.24 26.62
N GLY A 301 -10.05 2.97 26.52
CA GLY A 301 -10.92 3.39 25.44
C GLY A 301 -12.03 4.36 25.87
N LEU A 302 -13.19 4.23 25.24
CA LEU A 302 -14.36 5.09 25.41
C LEU A 302 -15.36 4.60 26.46
N GLY A 303 -15.10 3.48 27.17
CA GLY A 303 -16.12 2.85 28.03
C GLY A 303 -16.68 3.74 29.14
N ASN A 304 -15.88 4.69 29.62
CA ASN A 304 -16.29 5.66 30.63
C ASN A 304 -16.68 7.04 30.06
N TRP A 305 -16.74 7.21 28.74
CA TRP A 305 -17.11 8.48 28.12
C TRP A 305 -18.63 8.64 28.05
N THR A 306 -19.09 9.88 28.04
CA THR A 306 -20.48 10.24 27.73
C THR A 306 -20.63 10.67 26.26
N LYS A 307 -21.88 10.75 25.78
CA LYS A 307 -22.17 11.35 24.46
C LYS A 307 -21.66 12.79 24.38
N ASP A 308 -21.77 13.56 25.46
CA ASP A 308 -21.26 14.93 25.53
C ASP A 308 -19.73 14.99 25.48
N ASP A 309 -19.01 14.10 26.17
CA ASP A 309 -17.54 14.04 26.08
C ASP A 309 -17.08 13.75 24.64
N PHE A 310 -17.77 12.83 23.97
CA PHE A 310 -17.48 12.48 22.58
C PHE A 310 -17.80 13.63 21.62
N TRP A 311 -18.92 14.33 21.84
CA TRP A 311 -19.27 15.54 21.11
C TRP A 311 -18.20 16.64 21.30
N GLN A 312 -17.72 16.89 22.53
CA GLN A 312 -16.66 17.86 22.78
C GLN A 312 -15.36 17.51 22.03
N ALA A 313 -15.02 16.22 21.95
CA ALA A 313 -13.87 15.77 21.16
C ALA A 313 -14.08 16.06 19.68
N LEU A 314 -15.14 15.54 19.06
CA LEU A 314 -15.40 15.71 17.63
C LEU A 314 -15.63 17.17 17.23
N HIS A 315 -16.49 17.87 17.95
CA HIS A 315 -16.99 19.19 17.58
C HIS A 315 -16.03 20.31 17.97
N HIS A 316 -15.35 20.16 19.12
CA HIS A 316 -14.48 21.18 19.67
C HIS A 316 -13.03 20.75 19.82
N GLY A 317 -12.62 19.53 19.47
CA GLY A 317 -11.24 19.09 19.65
C GLY A 317 -10.80 19.07 21.12
N GLN A 318 -11.72 18.76 22.04
CA GLN A 318 -11.46 18.70 23.48
C GLN A 318 -11.62 17.28 24.00
N ALA A 319 -10.58 16.73 24.63
CA ALA A 319 -10.64 15.43 25.28
C ALA A 319 -11.52 15.49 26.53
N LYS A 320 -11.94 14.31 27.03
CA LYS A 320 -12.70 14.17 28.29
C LYS A 320 -12.03 14.85 29.50
N ASP A 321 -10.70 14.90 29.54
CA ASP A 321 -9.91 15.56 30.60
C ASP A 321 -9.80 17.09 30.44
N GLY A 322 -10.45 17.66 29.41
CA GLY A 322 -10.41 19.08 29.08
C GLY A 322 -9.16 19.51 28.28
N ARG A 323 -8.21 18.61 27.98
CA ARG A 323 -7.09 18.96 27.09
C ARG A 323 -7.57 19.23 25.67
N LEU A 324 -6.91 20.17 25.03
CA LEU A 324 -6.99 20.34 23.59
C LEU A 324 -6.30 19.17 22.87
N LEU A 325 -6.98 18.65 21.87
CA LEU A 325 -6.49 17.65 20.94
C LEU A 325 -5.66 18.32 19.84
N SER A 326 -4.67 17.57 19.34
CA SER A 326 -3.93 17.97 18.15
C SER A 326 -4.85 18.02 16.94
N PRO A 327 -4.72 19.00 16.02
CA PRO A 327 -5.53 19.07 14.80
C PRO A 327 -5.22 17.96 13.78
N VAL A 328 -4.29 17.05 14.09
CA VAL A 328 -4.16 15.76 13.41
C VAL A 328 -5.42 14.91 13.57
N PHE A 329 -6.09 15.02 14.72
CA PHE A 329 -7.49 14.62 14.81
C PHE A 329 -8.32 15.69 14.09
N PRO A 330 -9.03 15.36 12.99
CA PRO A 330 -9.55 16.36 12.07
C PRO A 330 -10.85 17.02 12.57
N TYR A 331 -10.85 17.46 13.83
CA TYR A 331 -11.90 18.27 14.43
C TYR A 331 -12.20 19.59 13.68
N PRO A 332 -11.25 20.23 12.94
CA PRO A 332 -11.59 21.37 12.06
C PRO A 332 -12.57 21.04 10.94
N SER A 333 -12.62 19.78 10.52
CA SER A 333 -13.62 19.25 9.58
C SER A 333 -14.82 18.68 10.34
N TYR A 334 -14.59 17.85 11.36
CA TYR A 334 -15.65 17.19 12.13
C TYR A 334 -16.54 18.13 12.95
N THR A 335 -16.14 19.38 13.18
CA THR A 335 -17.03 20.39 13.76
C THR A 335 -18.36 20.50 12.99
N ARG A 336 -18.36 20.27 11.67
CA ARG A 336 -19.58 20.33 10.85
C ARG A 336 -20.57 19.19 11.12
N VAL A 337 -20.13 18.09 11.73
CA VAL A 337 -20.95 16.91 12.01
C VAL A 337 -22.07 17.27 12.97
N THR A 338 -23.29 16.82 12.69
CA THR A 338 -24.44 17.13 13.54
C THR A 338 -24.36 16.36 14.85
N ARG A 339 -25.07 16.84 15.87
CA ARG A 339 -25.11 16.19 17.18
C ARG A 339 -25.66 14.76 17.07
N GLU A 340 -26.68 14.57 16.24
CA GLU A 340 -27.32 13.28 16.01
C GLU A 340 -26.35 12.27 15.37
N ASP A 341 -25.52 12.72 14.42
CA ASP A 341 -24.53 11.86 13.78
C ASP A 341 -23.35 11.54 14.71
N ALA A 342 -22.97 12.47 15.60
CA ALA A 342 -21.97 12.22 16.63
C ALA A 342 -22.47 11.22 17.69
N ASP A 343 -23.72 11.35 18.12
CA ASP A 343 -24.34 10.40 19.07
C ASP A 343 -24.48 9.00 18.45
N ALA A 344 -24.82 8.93 17.15
CA ALA A 344 -24.86 7.68 16.40
C ALA A 344 -23.48 7.01 16.30
N LEU A 345 -22.45 7.78 15.95
CA LEU A 345 -21.06 7.31 15.95
C LEU A 345 -20.66 6.75 17.32
N PHE A 346 -20.98 7.48 18.40
CA PHE A 346 -20.68 7.04 19.75
C PHE A 346 -21.40 5.72 20.10
N ALA A 347 -22.69 5.60 19.77
CA ALA A 347 -23.45 4.38 19.99
C ALA A 347 -22.85 3.16 19.26
N HIS A 348 -22.36 3.35 18.03
CA HIS A 348 -21.63 2.31 17.31
C HIS A 348 -20.33 1.93 18.01
N LEU A 349 -19.50 2.91 18.38
CA LEU A 349 -18.22 2.65 19.06
C LEU A 349 -18.42 1.92 20.41
N GLN A 350 -19.49 2.26 21.14
CA GLN A 350 -19.87 1.55 22.38
C GLN A 350 -20.36 0.11 22.16
N SER A 351 -20.78 -0.24 20.94
CA SER A 351 -21.21 -1.61 20.59
C SER A 351 -20.06 -2.54 20.19
N LEU A 352 -18.84 -2.00 20.03
CA LEU A 352 -17.67 -2.78 19.62
C LEU A 352 -17.17 -3.69 20.77
N PRO A 353 -16.43 -4.78 20.46
CA PRO A 353 -15.71 -5.53 21.49
C PRO A 353 -14.70 -4.63 22.22
N ALA A 354 -14.73 -4.65 23.55
CA ALA A 354 -13.74 -3.93 24.36
C ALA A 354 -12.34 -4.53 24.18
N VAL A 355 -11.35 -3.68 23.93
CA VAL A 355 -9.95 -4.08 23.81
C VAL A 355 -9.14 -3.27 24.80
N ASN A 356 -8.46 -3.94 25.73
CA ASN A 356 -7.55 -3.27 26.64
C ASN A 356 -6.21 -2.98 25.93
N GLN A 357 -6.12 -1.79 25.33
CA GLN A 357 -4.94 -1.33 24.60
C GLN A 357 -4.60 0.09 25.07
N ALA A 358 -3.57 0.21 25.90
CA ALA A 358 -3.11 1.49 26.40
C ALA A 358 -2.69 2.43 25.26
N ASN A 359 -3.16 3.68 25.33
CA ASN A 359 -2.84 4.74 24.38
C ASN A 359 -1.36 5.16 24.52
N ARG A 360 -0.67 5.32 23.39
CA ARG A 360 0.68 5.87 23.35
C ARG A 360 0.65 7.41 23.32
N ALA A 361 1.47 8.04 24.16
CA ALA A 361 1.64 9.48 24.13
C ALA A 361 2.25 9.96 22.80
N ALA A 362 1.77 11.11 22.31
CA ALA A 362 2.33 11.75 21.11
C ALA A 362 3.80 12.15 21.33
N GLN A 363 4.62 11.96 20.31
CA GLN A 363 6.04 12.31 20.28
C GLN A 363 6.22 13.57 19.43
N MET A 364 5.65 14.68 19.91
CA MET A 364 5.71 15.97 19.24
C MET A 364 6.98 16.70 19.62
N ARG A 365 7.58 17.38 18.65
CA ARG A 365 8.72 18.28 18.87
C ARG A 365 8.24 19.46 19.71
N TRP A 366 9.03 19.84 20.71
CA TRP A 366 8.75 21.05 21.48
C TRP A 366 8.84 22.28 20.54
N PRO A 367 7.91 23.26 20.61
CA PRO A 367 6.80 23.41 21.57
C PRO A 367 5.44 22.87 21.09
N PHE A 368 5.36 22.25 19.90
CA PHE A 368 4.11 21.94 19.20
C PHE A 368 3.18 20.96 19.91
N GLY A 369 3.68 20.17 20.86
CA GLY A 369 2.87 19.26 21.69
C GLY A 369 2.25 19.88 22.95
N THR A 370 2.54 21.15 23.26
CA THR A 370 2.10 21.78 24.51
C THR A 370 0.67 22.32 24.42
N GLN A 371 -0.05 22.34 25.54
CA GLN A 371 -1.42 22.90 25.58
C GLN A 371 -1.45 24.40 25.23
N LEU A 372 -0.40 25.16 25.56
CA LEU A 372 -0.29 26.57 25.17
C LEU A 372 -0.19 26.73 23.64
N ALA A 373 0.66 25.92 22.99
CA ALA A 373 0.79 25.94 21.53
C ALA A 373 -0.53 25.54 20.85
N LEU A 374 -1.22 24.51 21.37
CA LEU A 374 -2.52 24.09 20.84
C LEU A 374 -3.60 25.15 21.05
N ARG A 375 -3.61 25.87 22.18
CA ARG A 375 -4.52 27.00 22.43
C ARG A 375 -4.27 28.13 21.43
N ALA A 376 -3.02 28.51 21.22
CA ALA A 376 -2.65 29.55 20.27
C ALA A 376 -3.02 29.16 18.83
N TRP A 377 -2.70 27.93 18.42
CA TRP A 377 -3.06 27.41 17.10
C TRP A 377 -4.58 27.44 16.88
N ARG A 378 -5.35 26.97 17.86
CA ARG A 378 -6.80 26.95 17.80
C ARG A 378 -7.38 28.36 17.66
N ALA A 379 -6.89 29.31 18.45
CA ALA A 379 -7.35 30.70 18.39
C ALA A 379 -7.12 31.35 17.01
N LEU A 380 -6.08 30.93 16.28
CA LEU A 380 -5.75 31.46 14.97
C LEU A 380 -6.49 30.76 13.81
N PHE A 381 -6.74 29.46 13.92
CA PHE A 381 -7.10 28.62 12.76
C PHE A 381 -8.39 27.82 12.91
N PHE A 382 -9.07 27.90 14.05
CA PHE A 382 -10.28 27.11 14.29
C PHE A 382 -11.44 27.96 14.82
N ASN A 383 -12.59 27.81 14.17
CA ASN A 383 -13.88 28.24 14.69
C ASN A 383 -14.86 27.06 14.64
N ALA A 384 -15.56 26.82 15.74
CA ALA A 384 -16.55 25.74 15.81
C ALA A 384 -17.79 26.13 15.00
N GLN A 385 -18.28 25.23 14.17
CA GLN A 385 -19.45 25.47 13.34
C GLN A 385 -20.15 24.15 13.02
N THR A 386 -21.47 24.11 13.18
CA THR A 386 -22.28 23.01 12.67
C THR A 386 -22.62 23.30 11.21
N PHE A 387 -22.73 22.26 10.37
CA PHE A 387 -23.18 22.43 8.99
C PHE A 387 -24.56 23.11 8.94
N GLN A 388 -24.67 24.15 8.12
CA GLN A 388 -25.92 24.84 7.85
C GLN A 388 -26.28 24.63 6.38
N PRO A 389 -27.42 23.98 6.08
CA PRO A 389 -27.87 23.82 4.70
C PRO A 389 -28.13 25.18 4.04
N ASP A 390 -27.66 25.35 2.81
CA ASP A 390 -28.04 26.47 1.96
C ASP A 390 -29.39 26.19 1.32
N THR A 391 -30.40 26.99 1.67
CA THR A 391 -31.78 26.84 1.17
C THR A 391 -31.92 27.16 -0.31
N ALA A 392 -30.95 27.84 -0.92
CA ALA A 392 -30.94 28.11 -2.36
C ALA A 392 -30.44 26.91 -3.18
N LEU A 393 -29.84 25.91 -2.53
CA LEU A 393 -29.24 24.73 -3.17
C LEU A 393 -30.05 23.47 -2.88
N SER A 394 -29.90 22.46 -3.73
CA SER A 394 -30.65 21.22 -3.61
C SER A 394 -30.28 20.43 -2.34
N ALA A 395 -31.18 19.54 -1.91
CA ALA A 395 -30.90 18.63 -0.79
C ALA A 395 -29.67 17.75 -1.06
N ASP A 396 -29.50 17.25 -2.29
CA ASP A 396 -28.34 16.46 -2.70
C ASP A 396 -27.04 17.28 -2.63
N TRP A 397 -27.08 18.55 -3.05
CA TRP A 397 -25.92 19.43 -2.95
C TRP A 397 -25.50 19.62 -1.48
N ASN A 398 -26.48 19.95 -0.62
CA ASN A 398 -26.24 20.15 0.81
C ASN A 398 -25.71 18.87 1.48
N ARG A 399 -26.27 17.71 1.11
CA ARG A 399 -25.78 16.42 1.60
C ARG A 399 -24.35 16.16 1.14
N GLY A 400 -24.02 16.42 -0.11
CA GLY A 400 -22.65 16.29 -0.63
C GLY A 400 -21.67 17.22 0.08
N ALA A 401 -22.05 18.48 0.27
CA ALA A 401 -21.27 19.48 1.00
C ALA A 401 -20.99 19.05 2.45
N TYR A 402 -22.00 18.50 3.13
CA TYR A 402 -21.86 17.94 4.48
C TYR A 402 -20.88 16.77 4.52
N LEU A 403 -20.98 15.84 3.57
CA LEU A 403 -20.10 14.67 3.50
C LEU A 403 -18.65 15.08 3.23
N VAL A 404 -18.42 15.95 2.25
CA VAL A 404 -17.06 16.35 1.83
C VAL A 404 -16.36 17.22 2.87
N ASN A 405 -17.06 18.17 3.48
CA ASN A 405 -16.47 19.12 4.43
C ASN A 405 -16.55 18.67 5.90
N GLY A 406 -17.37 17.65 6.19
CA GLY A 406 -17.56 17.07 7.52
C GLY A 406 -16.79 15.77 7.68
N LEU A 407 -17.49 14.65 7.82
CA LEU A 407 -16.88 13.34 8.10
C LEU A 407 -15.96 12.83 7.00
N GLY A 408 -16.23 13.11 5.73
CA GLY A 408 -15.33 12.72 4.64
C GLY A 408 -14.01 13.52 4.62
N HIS A 409 -13.98 14.67 5.30
CA HIS A 409 -12.81 15.51 5.57
C HIS A 409 -11.87 15.71 4.37
N CYS A 410 -12.41 15.75 3.14
CA CYS A 410 -11.60 15.73 1.92
C CYS A 410 -10.61 16.91 1.87
N GLY A 411 -11.01 18.04 2.48
CA GLY A 411 -10.17 19.22 2.63
C GLY A 411 -8.91 19.02 3.46
N GLU A 412 -8.80 18.00 4.32
CA GLU A 412 -7.59 17.74 5.11
C GLU A 412 -6.42 17.27 4.23
N CYS A 413 -6.70 16.71 3.05
CA CYS A 413 -5.69 16.37 2.05
C CYS A 413 -5.73 17.33 0.85
N HIS A 414 -6.92 17.65 0.34
CA HIS A 414 -7.09 18.45 -0.88
C HIS A 414 -7.02 19.98 -0.64
N THR A 415 -6.50 20.45 0.50
CA THR A 415 -6.29 21.88 0.76
C THR A 415 -4.83 22.12 1.14
N PRO A 416 -4.15 23.14 0.60
CA PRO A 416 -2.78 23.42 0.98
C PRO A 416 -2.70 23.81 2.46
N ARG A 417 -1.60 23.44 3.12
CA ARG A 417 -1.34 23.77 4.52
C ARG A 417 -0.29 24.87 4.64
N ASN A 418 -0.43 25.76 5.61
CA ASN A 418 0.58 26.76 5.94
C ASN A 418 1.73 26.14 6.78
N LEU A 419 2.75 26.95 7.11
CA LEU A 419 3.92 26.51 7.88
C LEU A 419 3.58 26.02 9.31
N LEU A 420 2.40 26.34 9.83
CA LEU A 420 1.90 25.87 11.13
C LEU A 420 0.95 24.67 11.00
N GLY A 421 0.87 24.06 9.81
CA GLY A 421 0.08 22.88 9.53
C GLY A 421 -1.43 23.12 9.38
N ALA A 422 -1.90 24.36 9.41
CA ALA A 422 -3.32 24.68 9.23
C ALA A 422 -3.70 24.73 7.74
N THR A 423 -4.89 24.19 7.41
CA THR A 423 -5.46 24.27 6.07
C THR A 423 -5.80 25.70 5.70
N GLN A 424 -5.43 26.14 4.50
CA GLN A 424 -5.69 27.49 4.01
C GLN A 424 -7.09 27.60 3.40
N GLN A 425 -8.06 28.14 4.14
CA GLN A 425 -9.47 28.20 3.71
C GLN A 425 -9.69 28.98 2.41
N THR A 426 -8.87 30.00 2.12
CA THR A 426 -8.92 30.76 0.85
C THR A 426 -8.59 29.91 -0.38
N HIS A 427 -7.94 28.76 -0.18
CA HIS A 427 -7.59 27.79 -1.21
C HIS A 427 -8.23 26.42 -0.93
N ALA A 428 -9.37 26.40 -0.22
CA ALA A 428 -10.07 25.17 0.14
C ALA A 428 -10.30 24.27 -1.08
N LEU A 429 -9.96 22.99 -0.97
CA LEU A 429 -10.10 21.99 -2.04
C LEU A 429 -9.24 22.27 -3.30
N GLY A 430 -8.34 23.24 -3.23
CA GLY A 430 -7.42 23.64 -4.31
C GLY A 430 -6.29 22.66 -4.60
N GLY A 431 -6.10 21.62 -3.78
CA GLY A 431 -5.05 20.63 -3.87
C GLY A 431 -3.77 21.02 -3.14
N GLY A 432 -2.88 20.05 -2.93
CA GLY A 432 -1.60 20.28 -2.26
C GLY A 432 -0.83 19.00 -1.98
N ILE A 433 0.47 19.15 -1.68
CA ILE A 433 1.30 18.03 -1.25
C ILE A 433 0.91 17.62 0.17
N ILE A 434 0.64 16.33 0.36
CA ILE A 434 0.43 15.72 1.67
C ILE A 434 1.80 15.63 2.36
N PRO A 435 2.04 16.39 3.45
CA PRO A 435 3.34 16.39 4.12
C PRO A 435 3.69 14.98 4.58
N MET A 436 5.00 14.68 4.62
CA MET A 436 5.54 13.38 5.04
C MET A 436 5.30 12.25 4.02
N GLN A 437 4.14 12.21 3.36
CA GLN A 437 3.81 11.18 2.37
C GLN A 437 4.34 11.50 0.96
N ASN A 438 4.60 12.77 0.64
CA ASN A 438 5.08 13.23 -0.67
C ASN A 438 4.18 12.79 -1.84
N TRP A 439 2.87 12.68 -1.57
CA TRP A 439 1.82 12.53 -2.57
C TRP A 439 1.14 13.87 -2.76
N LEU A 440 0.83 14.22 -4.00
CA LEU A 440 -0.05 15.32 -4.34
C LEU A 440 -1.50 14.87 -4.19
N ALA A 441 -2.27 15.52 -3.32
CA ALA A 441 -3.72 15.49 -3.39
C ALA A 441 -4.15 16.51 -4.47
N PRO A 442 -4.61 16.08 -5.65
CA PRO A 442 -4.84 17.01 -6.75
C PRO A 442 -6.03 17.93 -6.47
N SER A 443 -6.08 19.10 -7.12
CA SER A 443 -7.20 20.04 -6.94
C SER A 443 -8.55 19.41 -7.28
N LEU A 444 -9.56 19.57 -6.42
CA LEU A 444 -10.95 19.22 -6.71
C LEU A 444 -11.69 20.35 -7.45
N LEU A 445 -11.06 21.52 -7.58
CA LEU A 445 -11.60 22.69 -8.28
C LEU A 445 -11.26 22.68 -9.78
N SER A 446 -10.25 21.91 -10.20
CA SER A 446 -9.76 21.89 -11.57
C SER A 446 -10.07 20.56 -12.27
N ARG A 447 -10.76 20.63 -13.42
CA ARG A 447 -11.05 19.47 -14.28
C ARG A 447 -9.79 18.83 -14.88
N ALA A 448 -8.71 19.60 -15.03
CA ALA A 448 -7.40 19.07 -15.45
C ALA A 448 -6.71 18.26 -14.34
N ALA A 449 -7.23 18.31 -13.12
CA ALA A 449 -6.74 17.57 -11.95
C ALA A 449 -7.80 16.56 -11.47
N ALA A 450 -8.24 16.64 -10.22
CA ALA A 450 -9.23 15.73 -9.62
C ALA A 450 -10.66 16.32 -9.59
N GLY A 451 -10.87 17.51 -10.15
CA GLY A 451 -12.20 18.12 -10.26
C GLY A 451 -13.11 17.33 -11.19
N VAL A 452 -14.39 17.26 -10.82
CA VAL A 452 -15.39 16.44 -11.53
C VAL A 452 -15.88 17.18 -12.76
N ASP A 453 -15.72 16.53 -13.92
CA ASP A 453 -16.27 17.01 -15.19
C ASP A 453 -17.70 16.49 -15.35
N PRO A 454 -18.70 17.33 -15.70
CA PRO A 454 -20.08 16.88 -15.81
C PRO A 454 -20.31 15.75 -16.81
N GLU A 455 -19.54 15.72 -17.89
CA GLU A 455 -19.61 14.68 -18.92
C GLU A 455 -19.06 13.33 -18.42
N HIS A 456 -18.22 13.35 -17.38
CA HIS A 456 -17.53 12.19 -16.81
C HIS A 456 -17.88 11.96 -15.32
N LEU A 457 -19.09 12.36 -14.90
CA LEU A 457 -19.54 12.19 -13.52
C LEU A 457 -19.53 10.71 -13.10
N GLU A 458 -20.07 9.82 -13.94
CA GLU A 458 -20.15 8.38 -13.64
C GLU A 458 -18.77 7.74 -13.47
N ASP A 459 -17.78 8.12 -14.28
CA ASP A 459 -16.39 7.66 -14.12
C ASP A 459 -15.83 8.05 -12.75
N THR A 460 -16.11 9.27 -12.29
CA THR A 460 -15.70 9.72 -10.95
C THR A 460 -16.39 8.91 -9.85
N LEU A 461 -17.70 8.70 -9.96
CA LEU A 461 -18.45 7.92 -8.98
C LEU A 461 -17.95 6.48 -8.93
N GLN A 462 -17.64 5.89 -10.08
CA GLN A 462 -17.07 4.56 -10.18
C GLN A 462 -15.67 4.48 -9.55
N LEU A 463 -14.81 5.48 -9.80
CA LEU A 463 -13.49 5.57 -9.18
C LEU A 463 -13.60 5.62 -7.65
N LEU A 464 -14.49 6.46 -7.11
CA LEU A 464 -14.70 6.58 -5.67
C LEU A 464 -15.32 5.30 -5.06
N LYS A 465 -16.17 4.61 -5.81
CA LYS A 465 -16.87 3.41 -5.33
C LYS A 465 -16.03 2.14 -5.41
N THR A 466 -15.15 2.03 -6.40
CA THR A 466 -14.46 0.77 -6.73
C THR A 466 -12.94 0.88 -6.74
N GLY A 467 -12.41 2.11 -6.79
CA GLY A 467 -10.99 2.40 -6.93
C GLY A 467 -10.48 2.34 -8.35
N ASN A 468 -11.34 2.02 -9.32
CA ASN A 468 -11.00 1.94 -10.74
C ASN A 468 -12.13 2.55 -11.59
N ALA A 469 -11.74 3.24 -12.65
CA ALA A 469 -12.62 3.73 -13.70
C ALA A 469 -11.99 3.42 -15.06
N LEU A 470 -12.64 3.81 -16.15
CA LEU A 470 -12.14 3.51 -17.51
C LEU A 470 -10.72 4.05 -17.74
N HIS A 471 -10.42 5.25 -17.21
CA HIS A 471 -9.14 5.95 -17.45
C HIS A 471 -8.29 6.15 -16.19
N ASP A 472 -8.85 5.89 -15.00
CA ASP A 472 -8.20 6.22 -13.74
C ASP A 472 -8.21 5.05 -12.76
N THR A 473 -7.17 4.98 -11.94
CA THR A 473 -7.07 4.06 -10.81
C THR A 473 -6.63 4.85 -9.59
N ALA A 474 -7.31 4.65 -8.47
CA ALA A 474 -6.91 5.24 -7.20
C ALA A 474 -5.58 4.62 -6.74
N ASN A 475 -4.63 5.46 -6.31
CA ASN A 475 -3.33 5.03 -5.83
C ASN A 475 -2.94 5.80 -4.55
N GLY A 476 -1.85 5.36 -3.92
CA GLY A 476 -1.30 6.00 -2.74
C GLY A 476 -2.35 6.19 -1.62
N PRO A 477 -2.40 7.37 -0.97
CA PRO A 477 -3.35 7.63 0.11
C PRO A 477 -4.82 7.55 -0.33
N MET A 478 -5.13 7.88 -1.58
CA MET A 478 -6.51 7.82 -2.08
C MET A 478 -7.00 6.37 -2.21
N ALA A 479 -6.11 5.42 -2.52
CA ALA A 479 -6.46 3.99 -2.50
C ALA A 479 -6.94 3.55 -1.11
N LEU A 480 -6.30 4.03 -0.04
CA LEU A 480 -6.70 3.73 1.34
C LEU A 480 -8.04 4.38 1.71
N VAL A 481 -8.33 5.58 1.19
CA VAL A 481 -9.65 6.23 1.36
C VAL A 481 -10.74 5.41 0.68
N VAL A 482 -10.52 4.95 -0.55
CA VAL A 482 -11.49 4.09 -1.25
C VAL A 482 -11.70 2.78 -0.50
N GLN A 483 -10.61 2.14 -0.10
CA GLN A 483 -10.64 0.86 0.60
C GLN A 483 -11.33 0.96 1.97
N GLY A 484 -11.03 1.99 2.76
CA GLY A 484 -11.56 2.13 4.12
C GLY A 484 -12.92 2.82 4.21
N SER A 485 -13.30 3.63 3.21
CA SER A 485 -14.44 4.54 3.29
C SER A 485 -15.34 4.54 2.05
N THR A 486 -14.94 5.17 0.94
CA THR A 486 -15.89 5.58 -0.11
C THR A 486 -16.54 4.40 -0.84
N GLN A 487 -15.91 3.23 -0.86
CA GLN A 487 -16.54 2.02 -1.41
C GLN A 487 -17.82 1.61 -0.66
N TYR A 488 -18.00 2.06 0.59
CA TYR A 488 -19.17 1.74 1.41
C TYR A 488 -20.29 2.78 1.34
N LEU A 489 -20.11 3.88 0.58
CA LEU A 489 -21.16 4.87 0.35
C LEU A 489 -22.42 4.20 -0.23
N ASN A 490 -23.58 4.50 0.34
CA ASN A 490 -24.84 4.13 -0.30
C ASN A 490 -25.04 4.96 -1.59
N ALA A 491 -25.96 4.55 -2.46
CA ALA A 491 -26.16 5.19 -3.76
C ALA A 491 -26.59 6.66 -3.67
N SER A 492 -27.37 7.03 -2.65
CA SER A 492 -27.82 8.41 -2.45
C SER A 492 -26.66 9.31 -2.02
N ASP A 493 -25.84 8.87 -1.07
CA ASP A 493 -24.70 9.64 -0.58
C ASP A 493 -23.57 9.72 -1.63
N LEU A 494 -23.37 8.68 -2.43
CA LEU A 494 -22.44 8.71 -3.57
C LEU A 494 -22.89 9.74 -4.62
N ARG A 495 -24.19 9.78 -4.95
CA ARG A 495 -24.78 10.78 -5.86
C ARG A 495 -24.64 12.20 -5.31
N ALA A 496 -25.01 12.41 -4.05
CA ALA A 496 -24.91 13.70 -3.38
C ALA A 496 -23.47 14.23 -3.38
N LEU A 497 -22.49 13.36 -3.06
CA LEU A 497 -21.07 13.68 -3.15
C LEU A 497 -20.68 14.09 -4.57
N GLY A 498 -21.13 13.36 -5.60
CA GLY A 498 -20.92 13.72 -7.00
C GLY A 498 -21.48 15.09 -7.38
N VAL A 499 -22.71 15.40 -6.96
CA VAL A 499 -23.38 16.68 -7.22
C VAL A 499 -22.57 17.84 -6.62
N TYR A 500 -22.13 17.72 -5.37
CA TYR A 500 -21.33 18.75 -4.73
C TYR A 500 -19.97 18.93 -5.42
N LEU A 501 -19.23 17.84 -5.67
CA LEU A 501 -17.92 17.92 -6.32
C LEU A 501 -18.00 18.47 -7.76
N GLN A 502 -19.06 18.15 -8.49
CA GLN A 502 -19.32 18.72 -9.81
C GLN A 502 -19.58 20.23 -9.73
N SER A 503 -20.29 20.70 -8.71
CA SER A 503 -20.55 22.14 -8.56
C SER A 503 -19.26 22.96 -8.35
N LEU A 504 -18.25 22.37 -7.70
CA LEU A 504 -16.98 23.04 -7.42
C LEU A 504 -16.24 23.46 -8.69
N THR A 505 -16.32 22.66 -9.75
CA THR A 505 -15.68 22.96 -11.04
C THR A 505 -16.51 23.93 -11.89
N GLN A 506 -17.82 24.01 -11.65
CA GLN A 506 -18.72 24.94 -12.31
C GLN A 506 -18.62 26.35 -11.73
N SER A 507 -18.48 26.49 -10.41
CA SER A 507 -18.34 27.79 -9.74
C SER A 507 -17.05 28.53 -10.15
N VAL A 508 -15.98 27.80 -10.47
CA VAL A 508 -14.72 28.39 -10.95
C VAL A 508 -14.85 29.01 -12.34
N LYS A 509 -15.86 28.64 -13.16
CA LYS A 509 -16.12 29.33 -14.44
C LYS A 509 -16.52 30.81 -14.26
N GLN A 510 -16.88 31.28 -13.05
CA GLN A 510 -17.26 32.68 -12.80
C GLN A 510 -16.13 33.59 -12.32
N VAL A 511 -15.01 33.03 -11.84
CA VAL A 511 -13.78 33.80 -11.61
C VAL A 511 -12.95 33.62 -12.86
N GLN A 512 -12.90 34.66 -13.70
CA GLN A 512 -11.99 34.69 -14.84
C GLN A 512 -10.63 34.18 -14.39
N PRO A 513 -9.99 33.27 -15.14
CA PRO A 513 -8.64 32.86 -14.81
C PRO A 513 -7.81 34.14 -14.77
N GLU A 514 -7.25 34.48 -13.61
CA GLU A 514 -5.91 35.06 -13.55
C GLU A 514 -5.13 34.35 -14.65
N PRO A 515 -4.56 35.06 -15.64
CA PRO A 515 -3.93 34.43 -16.78
C PRO A 515 -2.86 33.52 -16.20
N SER A 516 -3.19 32.23 -16.08
CA SER A 516 -2.24 31.16 -15.91
C SER A 516 -1.31 31.46 -17.06
N ALA A 517 -0.11 31.93 -16.72
CA ALA A 517 0.92 32.22 -17.69
C ALA A 517 0.78 31.11 -18.71
N ARG A 518 0.42 31.47 -19.96
CA ARG A 518 0.47 30.53 -21.09
C ARG A 518 1.66 29.64 -20.78
N PRO A 519 1.51 28.30 -20.63
CA PRO A 519 2.67 27.47 -20.35
C PRO A 519 3.69 27.92 -21.37
N ALA A 520 4.76 28.57 -20.87
CA ALA A 520 5.66 29.35 -21.70
C ALA A 520 6.00 28.42 -22.84
N ALA A 521 5.51 28.77 -24.04
CA ALA A 521 5.27 27.86 -25.16
C ALA A 521 6.19 26.67 -25.04
N ALA A 522 5.65 25.50 -24.66
CA ALA A 522 6.36 24.26 -24.37
C ALA A 522 7.83 24.44 -24.70
N LYS A 523 8.62 24.92 -23.72
CA LYS A 523 10.08 24.90 -23.87
C LYS A 523 10.41 23.43 -23.86
N SER A 524 10.30 22.85 -25.03
CA SER A 524 10.91 21.63 -25.47
C SER A 524 12.37 21.70 -25.07
N ALA A 525 12.66 21.33 -23.83
CA ALA A 525 13.76 20.42 -23.60
C ALA A 525 13.33 19.09 -24.22
N ASN A 526 13.24 19.07 -25.56
CA ASN A 526 13.10 17.86 -26.33
C ASN A 526 14.26 17.00 -25.84
N LEU A 527 13.94 15.86 -25.24
CA LEU A 527 14.88 14.75 -25.21
C LEU A 527 15.56 14.73 -26.57
N THR A 528 16.89 14.71 -26.59
CA THR A 528 17.61 14.60 -27.86
C THR A 528 17.04 13.41 -28.63
N PRO A 529 17.11 13.37 -29.97
CA PRO A 529 16.60 12.22 -30.73
C PRO A 529 17.11 10.88 -30.19
N ALA A 530 18.36 10.85 -29.70
CA ALA A 530 18.93 9.70 -28.99
C ALA A 530 18.24 9.39 -27.66
N ALA A 531 18.01 10.40 -26.80
CA ALA A 531 17.31 10.22 -25.53
C ALA A 531 15.83 9.83 -25.72
N LEU A 532 15.17 10.32 -26.77
CA LEU A 532 13.80 9.92 -27.11
C LEU A 532 13.76 8.45 -27.58
N ALA A 533 14.71 8.04 -28.43
CA ALA A 533 14.82 6.65 -28.86
C ALA A 533 15.12 5.71 -27.67
N HIS A 534 16.00 6.14 -26.77
CA HIS A 534 16.29 5.40 -25.54
C HIS A 534 15.06 5.32 -24.62
N ALA A 535 14.34 6.42 -24.42
CA ALA A 535 13.11 6.43 -23.63
C ALA A 535 12.02 5.51 -24.21
N ALA A 536 11.89 5.46 -25.54
CA ALA A 536 10.98 4.53 -26.22
C ALA A 536 11.40 3.06 -26.02
N GLN A 537 12.71 2.77 -26.03
CA GLN A 537 13.24 1.43 -25.70
C GLN A 537 12.95 1.05 -24.24
N LEU A 538 13.16 1.98 -23.30
CA LEU A 538 12.83 1.78 -21.90
C LEU A 538 11.33 1.48 -21.73
N TYR A 539 10.46 2.27 -22.37
CA TYR A 539 9.01 2.03 -22.36
C TYR A 539 8.65 0.65 -22.92
N GLY A 540 9.17 0.30 -24.09
CA GLY A 540 8.93 -0.99 -24.73
C GLY A 540 9.37 -2.18 -23.86
N LYS A 541 10.45 -2.02 -23.09
CA LYS A 541 11.00 -3.06 -22.23
C LYS A 541 10.30 -3.19 -20.87
N HIS A 542 9.86 -2.08 -20.28
CA HIS A 542 9.43 -2.05 -18.87
C HIS A 542 7.94 -1.73 -18.66
N CYS A 543 7.25 -1.19 -19.67
CA CYS A 543 5.90 -0.65 -19.50
C CYS A 543 4.90 -1.22 -20.50
N ALA A 544 5.31 -1.44 -21.75
CA ALA A 544 4.41 -1.75 -22.86
C ALA A 544 3.68 -3.10 -22.73
N ASP A 545 4.24 -4.06 -21.97
CA ASP A 545 3.59 -5.37 -21.73
C ASP A 545 2.27 -5.23 -20.96
N CYS A 546 2.14 -4.20 -20.11
CA CYS A 546 0.93 -3.93 -19.33
C CYS A 546 0.14 -2.75 -19.91
N HIS A 547 0.82 -1.65 -20.25
CA HIS A 547 0.17 -0.42 -20.72
C HIS A 547 -0.04 -0.36 -22.24
N GLY A 548 0.42 -1.39 -22.97
CA GLY A 548 0.29 -1.47 -24.42
C GLY A 548 1.31 -0.64 -25.18
N GLN A 549 1.56 -0.97 -26.44
CA GLN A 549 2.55 -0.29 -27.29
C GLN A 549 2.22 1.20 -27.54
N HIS A 550 0.94 1.57 -27.46
CA HIS A 550 0.48 2.95 -27.65
C HIS A 550 -0.09 3.57 -26.37
N GLY A 551 0.28 3.03 -25.19
CA GLY A 551 -0.22 3.53 -23.92
C GLY A 551 -1.73 3.39 -23.74
N GLN A 552 -2.40 2.53 -24.50
CA GLN A 552 -3.85 2.37 -24.45
C GLN A 552 -4.36 1.61 -23.21
N GLY A 553 -3.46 0.94 -22.48
CA GLY A 553 -3.79 0.14 -21.31
C GLY A 553 -4.67 -1.07 -21.62
N VAL A 554 -5.27 -1.63 -20.57
CA VAL A 554 -6.27 -2.70 -20.59
C VAL A 554 -7.37 -2.33 -19.61
N ALA A 555 -8.58 -2.13 -20.11
CA ALA A 555 -9.72 -1.71 -19.30
C ALA A 555 -9.91 -2.62 -18.07
N GLY A 556 -10.00 -2.01 -16.88
CA GLY A 556 -10.17 -2.73 -15.61
C GLY A 556 -8.92 -3.42 -15.04
N ALA A 557 -7.80 -3.41 -15.77
CA ALA A 557 -6.55 -4.03 -15.33
C ALA A 557 -5.38 -3.04 -15.26
N TYR A 558 -5.05 -2.41 -16.38
CA TYR A 558 -3.95 -1.45 -16.49
C TYR A 558 -4.45 -0.14 -17.08
N PRO A 559 -4.30 1.00 -16.39
CA PRO A 559 -4.85 2.26 -16.88
C PRO A 559 -4.17 2.67 -18.19
N ALA A 560 -4.94 3.30 -19.07
CA ALA A 560 -4.40 3.98 -20.23
C ALA A 560 -3.43 5.09 -19.78
N LEU A 561 -2.30 5.24 -20.45
CA LEU A 561 -1.33 6.32 -20.26
C LEU A 561 -1.54 7.43 -21.29
N ALA A 562 -2.09 7.10 -22.46
CA ALA A 562 -2.52 8.06 -23.46
C ALA A 562 -3.71 8.88 -22.93
N ASN A 563 -3.63 10.21 -23.04
CA ASN A 563 -4.61 11.18 -22.56
C ASN A 563 -4.98 11.03 -21.07
N ASN A 564 -4.11 10.43 -20.26
CA ASN A 564 -4.38 10.21 -18.85
C ASN A 564 -4.09 11.49 -18.05
N ARG A 565 -5.09 11.99 -17.31
CA ARG A 565 -4.95 13.19 -16.48
C ARG A 565 -3.83 13.09 -15.45
N ALA A 566 -3.65 11.93 -14.82
CA ALA A 566 -2.58 11.71 -13.83
C ALA A 566 -1.19 11.75 -14.48
N VAL A 567 -1.07 11.35 -15.75
CA VAL A 567 0.16 11.50 -16.53
C VAL A 567 0.39 12.95 -16.93
N LEU A 568 -0.67 13.74 -17.17
CA LEU A 568 -0.59 15.11 -17.69
C LEU A 568 -0.55 16.21 -16.62
N LEU A 569 -0.75 15.86 -15.34
CA LEU A 569 -0.68 16.81 -14.22
C LEU A 569 0.63 17.64 -14.25
N ALA A 570 0.52 18.93 -13.92
CA ALA A 570 1.67 19.84 -13.93
C ALA A 570 2.73 19.43 -12.88
N ASP A 571 2.28 19.08 -11.67
CA ASP A 571 3.13 18.50 -10.64
C ASP A 571 3.22 16.99 -10.84
N THR A 572 4.44 16.50 -11.01
CA THR A 572 4.76 15.13 -11.42
C THR A 572 4.92 14.18 -10.24
N SER A 573 4.72 14.64 -9.00
CA SER A 573 5.01 13.86 -7.79
C SER A 573 4.32 12.51 -7.79
N ASN A 574 3.01 12.45 -8.08
CA ASN A 574 2.26 11.20 -8.10
C ASN A 574 2.73 10.24 -9.21
N LEU A 575 3.06 10.79 -10.39
CA LEU A 575 3.54 10.01 -11.53
C LEU A 575 4.90 9.36 -11.21
N VAL A 576 5.82 10.14 -10.64
CA VAL A 576 7.14 9.67 -10.21
C VAL A 576 7.01 8.65 -9.07
N GLN A 577 6.18 8.94 -8.06
CA GLN A 577 5.92 8.02 -6.94
C GLN A 577 5.39 6.66 -7.42
N THR A 578 4.45 6.67 -8.36
CA THR A 578 3.85 5.46 -8.93
C THR A 578 4.89 4.61 -9.67
N VAL A 579 5.77 5.22 -10.45
CA VAL A 579 6.84 4.49 -11.16
C VAL A 579 7.91 3.96 -10.22
N LEU A 580 8.35 4.77 -9.25
CA LEU A 580 9.37 4.37 -8.29
C LEU A 580 8.92 3.15 -7.47
N HIS A 581 7.71 3.21 -6.93
CA HIS A 581 7.24 2.24 -5.94
C HIS A 581 6.32 1.16 -6.49
N GLY A 582 5.83 1.32 -7.72
CA GLY A 582 4.78 0.46 -8.25
C GLY A 582 3.56 0.50 -7.34
N GLY A 583 2.83 -0.61 -7.26
CA GLY A 583 1.71 -0.73 -6.35
C GLY A 583 0.58 -1.60 -6.86
N PHE A 584 -0.46 -1.73 -6.05
CA PHE A 584 -1.73 -2.30 -6.46
C PHE A 584 -2.82 -1.25 -6.30
N ALA A 585 -3.85 -1.34 -7.15
CA ALA A 585 -5.11 -0.65 -6.90
C ALA A 585 -5.70 -1.12 -5.55
N PRO A 586 -6.60 -0.35 -4.90
CA PRO A 586 -7.19 -0.78 -3.64
C PRO A 586 -8.02 -2.04 -3.81
N VAL A 587 -7.89 -2.99 -2.88
CA VAL A 587 -8.83 -4.11 -2.79
C VAL A 587 -10.18 -3.57 -2.31
N THR A 588 -11.19 -3.75 -3.16
CA THR A 588 -12.59 -3.39 -2.88
C THR A 588 -13.52 -4.57 -3.09
N GLN A 589 -14.79 -4.44 -2.70
CA GLN A 589 -15.81 -5.46 -3.01
C GLN A 589 -15.94 -5.71 -4.53
N ALA A 590 -15.76 -4.66 -5.34
CA ALA A 590 -15.85 -4.72 -6.80
C ALA A 590 -14.54 -5.19 -7.47
N ASN A 591 -13.39 -4.98 -6.82
CA ASN A 591 -12.09 -5.42 -7.32
C ASN A 591 -11.30 -6.12 -6.20
N PRO A 592 -11.61 -7.40 -5.90
CA PRO A 592 -10.98 -8.12 -4.79
C PRO A 592 -9.53 -8.54 -5.07
N ARG A 593 -9.11 -8.56 -6.35
CA ARG A 593 -7.84 -9.15 -6.81
C ARG A 593 -7.04 -8.20 -7.74
N PRO A 594 -6.78 -6.95 -7.38
CA PRO A 594 -6.21 -5.97 -8.30
C PRO A 594 -4.89 -6.44 -8.95
N PHE A 595 -4.63 -5.98 -10.18
CA PHE A 595 -3.35 -6.17 -10.87
C PHE A 595 -2.29 -5.23 -10.27
N GLY A 596 -1.05 -5.70 -10.23
CA GLY A 596 0.06 -4.93 -9.69
C GLY A 596 0.93 -4.29 -10.76
N MET A 597 1.50 -3.12 -10.45
CA MET A 597 2.61 -2.49 -11.17
C MET A 597 3.93 -2.76 -10.42
N PRO A 598 5.00 -3.23 -11.10
CA PRO A 598 6.29 -3.45 -10.45
C PRO A 598 6.97 -2.12 -10.07
N PRO A 599 7.75 -2.08 -8.97
CA PRO A 599 8.55 -0.92 -8.62
C PRO A 599 9.77 -0.78 -9.54
N MET A 600 9.98 0.40 -10.15
CA MET A 600 11.12 0.65 -11.02
C MET A 600 12.34 1.20 -10.28
N MET A 601 12.21 1.58 -9.00
CA MET A 601 13.30 2.15 -8.20
C MET A 601 14.56 1.27 -8.18
N LEU A 602 14.39 -0.06 -8.29
CA LEU A 602 15.50 -1.01 -8.20
C LEU A 602 16.13 -1.35 -9.56
N THR A 603 15.46 -1.04 -10.66
CA THR A 603 15.85 -1.46 -12.00
C THR A 603 16.25 -0.30 -12.90
N LEU A 604 15.76 0.90 -12.64
CA LEU A 604 16.02 2.10 -13.42
C LEU A 604 16.68 3.17 -12.54
N SER A 605 17.67 3.85 -13.12
CA SER A 605 18.27 5.07 -12.57
C SER A 605 17.28 6.25 -12.62
N ASP A 606 17.59 7.31 -11.88
CA ASP A 606 16.75 8.51 -11.86
C ASP A 606 16.67 9.18 -13.23
N ALA A 607 17.79 9.22 -13.96
CA ALA A 607 17.84 9.69 -15.34
C ALA A 607 16.96 8.87 -16.30
N GLU A 608 16.94 7.54 -16.16
CA GLU A 608 16.11 6.66 -16.99
C GLU A 608 14.62 6.82 -16.67
N ILE A 609 14.26 6.96 -15.38
CA ILE A 609 12.88 7.24 -14.96
C ILE A 609 12.43 8.58 -15.51
N ALA A 610 13.24 9.63 -15.39
CA ALA A 610 12.93 10.95 -15.93
C ALA A 610 12.74 10.92 -17.45
N GLN A 611 13.59 10.18 -18.18
CA GLN A 611 13.48 9.99 -19.63
C GLN A 611 12.17 9.29 -20.02
N VAL A 612 11.87 8.13 -19.42
CA VAL A 612 10.66 7.38 -19.78
C VAL A 612 9.41 8.18 -19.43
N LEU A 613 9.33 8.82 -18.25
CA LEU A 613 8.20 9.66 -17.87
C LEU A 613 8.01 10.87 -18.80
N SER A 614 9.11 11.49 -19.24
CA SER A 614 9.06 12.57 -20.24
C SER A 614 8.53 12.09 -21.59
N PHE A 615 8.91 10.87 -22.01
CA PHE A 615 8.38 10.21 -23.20
C PHE A 615 6.88 9.94 -23.07
N LEU A 616 6.40 9.38 -21.95
CA LEU A 616 4.96 9.16 -21.69
C LEU A 616 4.17 10.47 -21.85
N ARG A 617 4.68 11.56 -21.26
CA ARG A 617 4.04 12.88 -21.24
C ARG A 617 4.02 13.61 -22.59
N ASN A 618 4.72 13.10 -23.59
CA ASN A 618 4.83 13.67 -24.93
C ASN A 618 4.53 12.65 -26.04
N SER A 619 3.90 11.52 -25.70
CA SER A 619 3.51 10.45 -26.65
C SER A 619 1.99 10.32 -26.77
N TRP A 620 1.52 9.77 -27.88
CA TRP A 620 0.11 9.41 -28.10
C TRP A 620 -0.89 10.56 -27.92
N GLY A 621 -0.48 11.78 -28.26
CA GLY A 621 -1.28 13.00 -28.11
C GLY A 621 -1.09 13.73 -26.77
N ASN A 622 -0.35 13.14 -25.83
CA ASN A 622 0.02 13.82 -24.58
C ASN A 622 0.92 15.03 -24.85
N GLN A 623 0.66 16.13 -24.14
CA GLN A 623 1.46 17.35 -24.20
C GLN A 623 1.61 17.93 -22.80
N ALA A 624 2.72 17.61 -22.14
CA ALA A 624 3.04 18.15 -20.81
C ALA A 624 4.55 18.33 -20.63
N ALA A 625 4.92 19.23 -19.71
CA ALA A 625 6.32 19.52 -19.39
C ALA A 625 7.08 18.23 -19.01
N PRO A 626 8.35 18.06 -19.42
CA PRO A 626 9.13 16.86 -19.12
C PRO A 626 9.37 16.69 -17.62
N VAL A 627 9.69 15.47 -17.20
CA VAL A 627 10.17 15.15 -15.85
C VAL A 627 11.69 15.23 -15.85
N THR A 628 12.27 15.87 -14.84
CA THR A 628 13.73 15.98 -14.70
C THR A 628 14.28 14.89 -13.78
N GLU A 629 15.56 14.58 -13.91
CA GLU A 629 16.26 13.66 -12.99
C GLU A 629 16.19 14.17 -11.54
N SER A 630 16.32 15.49 -11.34
CA SER A 630 16.20 16.14 -10.04
C SER A 630 14.83 15.89 -9.38
N ASP A 631 13.74 15.91 -10.16
CA ASP A 631 12.39 15.60 -9.64
C ASP A 631 12.33 14.17 -9.08
N VAL A 632 13.01 13.23 -9.74
CA VAL A 632 13.04 11.81 -9.35
C VAL A 632 13.94 11.62 -8.12
N SER A 633 15.16 12.13 -8.14
CA SER A 633 16.11 11.99 -7.03
C SER A 633 15.56 12.56 -5.73
N HIS A 634 14.91 13.71 -5.81
CA HIS A 634 14.31 14.36 -4.66
C HIS A 634 13.20 13.54 -3.98
N LEU A 635 12.41 12.79 -4.76
CA LEU A 635 11.38 11.89 -4.21
C LEU A 635 11.97 10.57 -3.70
N ARG A 636 13.06 10.09 -4.32
CA ARG A 636 13.78 8.87 -3.89
C ARG A 636 14.48 9.06 -2.53
N GLU A 637 15.20 10.17 -2.33
CA GLU A 637 15.99 10.43 -1.11
C GLU A 637 15.12 10.66 0.13
N ARG A 638 13.97 11.32 -0.03
CA ARG A 638 13.07 11.68 1.08
C ARG A 638 12.34 10.48 1.72
N GLN A 639 12.43 9.29 1.12
CA GLN A 639 11.79 8.09 1.65
C GLN A 639 12.79 7.06 2.21
N ALA A 640 14.07 7.10 1.81
CA ALA A 640 15.14 6.27 2.38
C ALA A 640 15.42 6.57 3.88
N SER A 641 14.83 7.64 4.41
CA SER A 641 14.91 8.08 5.81
C SER A 641 13.76 7.57 6.70
N ARG A 642 12.90 6.67 6.20
CA ARG A 642 11.76 6.06 6.92
C ARG A 642 11.97 4.60 7.30
#